data_AF-A0AA39T8H7-F1
#
_entry.id   AF-A0AA39T8H7-F1
#
_cell.length_a   1.000
_cell.length_b   1.000
_cell.length_c   1.000
_cell.angle_alpha   90.00
_cell.angle_beta   90.00
_cell.angle_gamma   90.00
#
_symmetry.space_group_name_H-M   'P 1'
#
loop_
_entity.id
_entity.type
_entity.pdbx_description
1 polymer ?
#
loop_
_entity_poly.entity_id
_entity_poly.type
_entity_poly.pdbx_seq_one_letter_code
_entity_poly.pdbx_strand_id
1 'polypeptide(L)'
;MPKETQRARALKSKTKLKSNPKVVVEATIANLTQTESETRQKWSQADNTKINYRGYVGRAVRFLEEMVAARQKRQAETGVCEDDTDTSLLSQAFSNPPNKYSVTALLNFLTQKCFVEQHGKSTAQGIQAAMAKMWDKMDGQKYAGDHYHLDESTGSVTGNPARAPSVKEYVKCINTKSSAKGAAAIRHHADAMLVEDLIKIVKYSKAECSCEQLEKTQVSAQELTQMIKHGLTRAFLTSGFTLWTRNFELCGLQARDIDWGLQGAAPYHVPYFRVHLDGRKGWQNKQGWDGPLESNYYNIYAQPDSPDIDMYTYLPQWVKLLEQCLGRALEPDDYIFPYCSSNGIIHSKREMTHDMIQNLLNEFGQGAGLKRAYTTHSLRRGGAQYRFMFAPIGRRWSLSVIRWWGGWAIGEHVDTLMKYLVDSLQSYESGHSDALHPLPKEAERSFMGDHVLEKPVTTAEFRVFAEAVLTRPAPAKMECTCPMPVHAASPSSFVNLGVVLPTPASQNFTYATSHSLTGMSPTPREPRSSRPQAPPIPGVVIPDIGKGPGIWRKAVKQWEVGEPLQGLQPLRDWPKEWYTGSQRTKTGSKYNQRKLIALEYQRYEQLGAVDAVFIAEYPEANESVGKLLSAIRKQSGKKGRKSKNGTPEERRSSESNNDNGPNSTEISG
;
A
#
# COMPACT_ATOMS: atom_id res chain seq x y z
N MET A 1 66.94 4.46 -5.94
CA MET A 1 67.55 3.37 -6.75
C MET A 1 68.01 2.28 -5.79
N PRO A 2 67.78 0.97 -6.02
CA PRO A 2 66.85 0.25 -6.92
C PRO A 2 65.79 -0.53 -6.08
N LYS A 3 64.74 -1.19 -6.58
CA LYS A 3 64.23 -1.54 -7.91
C LYS A 3 62.71 -1.75 -7.76
N GLU A 4 61.93 -1.09 -8.62
CA GLU A 4 60.50 -1.33 -8.81
C GLU A 4 60.23 -2.77 -9.22
N THR A 5 59.17 -3.37 -8.67
CA THR A 5 58.57 -4.59 -9.23
C THR A 5 57.14 -4.26 -9.64
N GLN A 6 56.98 -3.96 -10.93
CA GLN A 6 55.68 -3.87 -11.60
C GLN A 6 54.96 -5.22 -11.48
N ARG A 7 53.88 -5.29 -10.69
CA ARG A 7 52.89 -6.36 -10.83
C ARG A 7 51.84 -5.94 -11.84
N ALA A 8 51.96 -6.53 -13.03
CA ALA A 8 51.05 -6.38 -14.15
C ALA A 8 49.60 -6.57 -13.72
N ARG A 9 48.79 -5.53 -13.98
CA ARG A 9 47.34 -5.54 -13.88
C ARG A 9 46.83 -6.39 -15.04
N ALA A 10 46.49 -7.64 -14.78
CA ALA A 10 45.82 -8.49 -15.77
C ALA A 10 44.47 -7.86 -16.14
N LEU A 11 44.42 -7.16 -17.27
CA LEU A 11 43.16 -6.87 -17.96
C LEU A 11 42.54 -8.21 -18.33
N LYS A 12 41.61 -8.70 -17.51
CA LYS A 12 40.63 -9.69 -17.95
C LYS A 12 39.77 -9.01 -19.02
N SER A 13 40.21 -9.13 -20.27
CA SER A 13 39.37 -9.05 -21.46
C SER A 13 38.11 -9.86 -21.17
N LYS A 14 36.98 -9.18 -20.95
CA LYS A 14 35.67 -9.82 -20.97
C LYS A 14 35.48 -10.33 -22.39
N THR A 15 35.81 -11.59 -22.61
CA THR A 15 35.40 -12.33 -23.79
C THR A 15 33.87 -12.21 -23.85
N LYS A 16 33.37 -11.37 -24.76
CA LYS A 16 31.96 -11.31 -25.11
C LYS A 16 31.54 -12.75 -25.39
N LEU A 17 30.67 -13.31 -24.54
CA LEU A 17 29.85 -14.45 -24.93
C LEU A 17 29.21 -14.05 -26.25
N LYS A 18 29.57 -14.75 -27.33
CA LYS A 18 28.91 -14.61 -28.63
C LYS A 18 27.43 -14.85 -28.36
N SER A 19 26.65 -13.77 -28.39
CA SER A 19 25.20 -13.88 -28.44
C SER A 19 24.89 -14.78 -29.63
N ASN A 20 24.14 -15.86 -29.40
CA ASN A 20 23.52 -16.59 -30.50
C ASN A 20 22.91 -15.55 -31.45
N PRO A 21 23.22 -15.58 -32.76
CA PRO A 21 22.57 -14.67 -33.68
C PRO A 21 21.07 -14.89 -33.50
N LYS A 22 20.37 -13.85 -33.03
CA LYS A 22 18.91 -13.82 -33.07
C LYS A 22 18.56 -14.20 -34.50
N VAL A 23 17.77 -15.25 -34.66
CA VAL A 23 17.17 -15.59 -35.96
C VAL A 23 16.51 -14.30 -36.43
N VAL A 24 17.15 -13.63 -37.39
CA VAL A 24 16.61 -12.42 -38.01
C VAL A 24 15.50 -12.96 -38.88
N VAL A 25 14.30 -12.99 -38.33
CA VAL A 25 13.09 -13.29 -39.09
C VAL A 25 13.09 -12.29 -40.24
N GLU A 26 13.00 -12.80 -41.46
CA GLU A 26 13.04 -12.01 -42.68
C GLU A 26 12.01 -10.87 -42.58
N ALA A 27 12.46 -9.65 -42.87
CA ALA A 27 11.69 -8.42 -42.69
C ALA A 27 10.61 -8.29 -43.78
N THR A 28 9.63 -9.17 -43.75
CA THR A 28 8.45 -9.09 -44.60
C THR A 28 7.50 -8.04 -44.03
N ILE A 29 6.71 -7.40 -44.92
CA ILE A 29 5.69 -6.43 -44.52
C ILE A 29 4.73 -7.04 -43.49
N ALA A 30 4.38 -8.33 -43.62
CA ALA A 30 3.53 -9.04 -42.66
C ALA A 30 4.17 -9.14 -41.27
N ASN A 31 5.44 -9.56 -41.19
CA ASN A 31 6.16 -9.67 -39.91
C ASN A 31 6.39 -8.31 -39.25
N LEU A 32 6.68 -7.28 -40.06
CA LEU A 32 6.83 -5.90 -39.58
C LEU A 32 5.50 -5.32 -39.09
N THR A 33 4.39 -5.56 -39.79
CA THR A 33 3.05 -5.13 -39.38
C THR A 33 2.60 -5.83 -38.10
N GLN A 34 2.87 -7.13 -37.98
CA GLN A 34 2.60 -7.88 -36.76
C GLN A 34 3.45 -7.34 -35.59
N THR A 35 4.75 -7.17 -35.81
CA THR A 35 5.67 -6.61 -34.80
C THR A 35 5.25 -5.19 -34.39
N GLU A 36 4.87 -4.35 -35.34
CA GLU A 36 4.35 -3.00 -35.09
C GLU A 36 3.08 -3.04 -34.24
N SER A 37 2.14 -3.94 -34.56
CA SER A 37 0.89 -4.12 -33.81
C SER A 37 1.14 -4.58 -32.36
N GLU A 38 2.00 -5.59 -32.16
CA GLU A 38 2.35 -6.14 -30.85
C GLU A 38 3.09 -5.11 -30.00
N THR A 39 4.03 -4.38 -30.61
CA THR A 39 4.81 -3.33 -29.96
C THR A 39 3.92 -2.15 -29.58
N ARG A 40 3.03 -1.71 -30.49
CA ARG A 40 2.06 -0.64 -30.21
C ARG A 40 1.09 -1.07 -29.11
N GLN A 41 0.64 -2.31 -29.06
CA GLN A 41 -0.24 -2.81 -27.99
C GLN A 41 0.49 -2.87 -26.64
N LYS A 42 1.75 -3.28 -26.64
CA LYS A 42 2.56 -3.39 -25.42
C LYS A 42 2.92 -2.02 -24.84
N TRP A 43 3.33 -1.07 -25.67
CA TRP A 43 3.94 0.19 -25.21
C TRP A 43 3.04 1.43 -25.29
N SER A 44 1.90 1.40 -26.00
CA SER A 44 1.06 2.61 -26.15
C SER A 44 0.33 3.08 -24.88
N GLN A 45 0.13 2.20 -23.89
CA GLN A 45 -0.61 2.54 -22.68
C GLN A 45 -0.28 1.59 -21.53
N ALA A 46 -0.19 2.13 -20.31
CA ALA A 46 -0.05 1.33 -19.09
C ALA A 46 -1.24 0.38 -18.90
N ASP A 47 -0.99 -0.84 -18.44
CA ASP A 47 -2.02 -1.89 -18.32
C ASP A 47 -3.15 -1.50 -17.37
N ASN A 48 -2.85 -0.80 -16.29
CA ASN A 48 -3.88 -0.29 -15.38
C ASN A 48 -4.83 0.69 -16.08
N THR A 49 -4.32 1.54 -16.97
CA THR A 49 -5.17 2.46 -17.74
C THR A 49 -6.05 1.70 -18.74
N LYS A 50 -5.53 0.63 -19.37
CA LYS A 50 -6.34 -0.26 -20.25
C LYS A 50 -7.50 -0.89 -19.47
N ILE A 51 -7.21 -1.43 -18.27
CA ILE A 51 -8.21 -2.03 -17.38
C ILE A 51 -9.26 -0.99 -16.96
N ASN A 52 -8.82 0.20 -16.53
CA ASN A 52 -9.73 1.26 -16.10
C ASN A 52 -10.62 1.75 -17.24
N TYR A 53 -10.07 1.95 -18.44
CA TYR A 53 -10.85 2.41 -19.60
C TYR A 53 -11.89 1.37 -20.02
N ARG A 54 -11.51 0.09 -20.07
CA ARG A 54 -12.47 -1.01 -20.29
C ARG A 54 -13.56 -1.01 -19.22
N GLY A 55 -13.20 -0.78 -17.97
CA GLY A 55 -14.15 -0.67 -16.86
C GLY A 55 -15.13 0.49 -17.03
N TYR A 56 -14.67 1.68 -17.45
CA TYR A 56 -15.56 2.83 -17.70
C TYR A 56 -16.53 2.57 -18.85
N VAL A 57 -16.04 2.05 -19.97
CA VAL A 57 -16.88 1.71 -21.13
C VAL A 57 -17.91 0.65 -20.74
N GLY A 58 -17.50 -0.43 -20.06
CA GLY A 58 -18.42 -1.49 -19.64
C GLY A 58 -19.51 -0.99 -18.67
N ARG A 59 -19.18 -0.05 -17.77
CA ARG A 59 -20.18 0.59 -16.90
C ARG A 59 -21.12 1.52 -17.67
N ALA A 60 -20.63 2.23 -18.68
CA ALA A 60 -21.45 3.10 -19.52
C ALA A 60 -22.47 2.30 -20.32
N VAL A 61 -22.04 1.18 -20.94
CA VAL A 61 -22.92 0.26 -21.67
C VAL A 61 -24.00 -0.32 -20.76
N ARG A 62 -23.63 -0.84 -19.58
CA ARG A 62 -24.60 -1.37 -18.62
C ARG A 62 -25.62 -0.32 -18.18
N PHE A 63 -25.16 0.91 -17.90
CA PHE A 63 -26.06 2.00 -17.55
C PHE A 63 -27.04 2.32 -18.70
N LEU A 64 -26.57 2.29 -19.95
CA LEU A 64 -27.42 2.50 -21.11
C LEU A 64 -28.48 1.40 -21.23
N GLU A 65 -28.10 0.14 -21.04
CA GLU A 65 -29.02 -1.01 -21.03
C GLU A 65 -30.09 -0.86 -19.93
N GLU A 66 -29.68 -0.52 -18.69
CA GLU A 66 -30.60 -0.28 -17.57
C GLU A 66 -31.55 0.89 -17.85
N MET A 67 -31.04 1.99 -18.41
CA MET A 67 -31.83 3.16 -18.78
C MET A 67 -32.86 2.84 -19.88
N VAL A 68 -32.45 2.07 -20.90
CA VAL A 68 -33.33 1.62 -21.99
C VAL A 68 -34.40 0.67 -21.46
N ALA A 69 -34.03 -0.30 -20.63
CA ALA A 69 -34.98 -1.23 -20.03
C ALA A 69 -36.02 -0.50 -19.17
N ALA A 70 -35.61 0.51 -18.39
CA ALA A 70 -36.52 1.35 -17.61
C ALA A 70 -37.45 2.18 -18.49
N ARG A 71 -36.99 2.68 -19.64
CA ARG A 71 -37.83 3.38 -20.63
C ARG A 71 -38.86 2.45 -21.26
N GLN A 72 -38.43 1.27 -21.74
CA GLN A 72 -39.31 0.27 -22.34
C GLN A 72 -40.41 -0.18 -21.37
N LYS A 73 -40.05 -0.41 -20.10
CA LYS A 73 -41.01 -0.75 -19.05
C LYS A 73 -42.06 0.36 -18.87
N ARG A 74 -41.63 1.63 -18.75
CA ARG A 74 -42.56 2.77 -18.64
C ARG A 74 -43.46 2.93 -19.86
N GLN A 75 -42.92 2.73 -21.06
CA GLN A 75 -43.70 2.77 -22.29
C GLN A 75 -44.80 1.70 -22.30
N ALA A 76 -44.48 0.49 -21.83
CA ALA A 76 -45.46 -0.59 -21.70
C ALA A 76 -46.53 -0.32 -20.62
N GLU A 77 -46.17 0.38 -19.53
CA GLU A 77 -47.08 0.67 -18.41
C GLU A 77 -47.99 1.88 -18.66
N THR A 78 -47.49 2.93 -19.31
CA THR A 78 -48.18 4.23 -19.42
C THR A 78 -48.59 4.60 -20.84
N GLY A 79 -48.11 3.86 -21.86
CA GLY A 79 -48.37 4.16 -23.27
C GLY A 79 -47.69 5.44 -23.80
N VAL A 80 -46.99 6.19 -22.94
CA VAL A 80 -46.36 7.48 -23.26
C VAL A 80 -44.90 7.46 -22.84
N CYS A 81 -43.99 7.71 -23.78
CA CYS A 81 -42.66 8.22 -23.44
C CYS A 81 -42.77 9.75 -23.40
N GLU A 82 -42.28 10.40 -22.34
CA GLU A 82 -42.36 11.86 -22.16
C GLU A 82 -41.60 12.66 -23.24
N ASP A 83 -40.81 11.99 -24.08
CA ASP A 83 -39.94 12.56 -25.11
C ASP A 83 -39.97 11.78 -26.44
N ASP A 84 -39.77 12.48 -27.56
CA ASP A 84 -39.70 11.92 -28.93
C ASP A 84 -38.42 11.10 -29.22
N THR A 85 -37.83 10.50 -28.18
CA THR A 85 -36.58 9.74 -28.27
C THR A 85 -36.86 8.31 -28.73
N ASP A 86 -36.30 7.94 -29.88
CA ASP A 86 -36.30 6.55 -30.35
C ASP A 86 -35.45 5.67 -29.43
N THR A 87 -36.14 4.87 -28.62
CA THR A 87 -35.52 4.00 -27.60
C THR A 87 -34.71 2.85 -28.24
N SER A 88 -35.08 2.39 -29.43
CA SER A 88 -34.32 1.36 -30.17
C SER A 88 -32.98 1.93 -30.63
N LEU A 89 -33.00 3.11 -31.24
CA LEU A 89 -31.77 3.77 -31.69
C LEU A 89 -30.90 4.25 -30.50
N LEU A 90 -31.51 4.68 -29.40
CA LEU A 90 -30.80 5.01 -28.16
C LEU A 90 -30.06 3.81 -27.58
N SER A 91 -30.63 2.60 -27.63
CA SER A 91 -29.96 1.37 -27.16
C SER A 91 -28.64 1.08 -27.90
N GLN A 92 -28.51 1.60 -29.12
CA GLN A 92 -27.33 1.44 -29.97
C GLN A 92 -26.36 2.63 -29.88
N ALA A 93 -26.58 3.57 -28.95
CA ALA A 93 -25.81 4.81 -28.86
C ALA A 93 -24.29 4.62 -28.66
N PHE A 94 -23.85 3.49 -28.10
CA PHE A 94 -22.42 3.16 -27.94
C PHE A 94 -21.91 2.08 -28.91
N SER A 95 -22.77 1.63 -29.84
CA SER A 95 -22.46 0.62 -30.84
C SER A 95 -21.79 1.22 -32.08
N ASN A 96 -21.36 0.36 -33.02
CA ASN A 96 -20.87 0.77 -34.33
C ASN A 96 -22.02 0.68 -35.35
N PRO A 97 -22.38 1.77 -36.06
CA PRO A 97 -21.83 3.13 -35.97
C PRO A 97 -22.41 3.93 -34.78
N PRO A 98 -21.68 4.95 -34.27
CA PRO A 98 -22.28 5.95 -33.40
C PRO A 98 -23.42 6.67 -34.13
N ASN A 99 -24.40 7.15 -33.36
CA ASN A 99 -25.63 7.72 -33.87
C ASN A 99 -25.99 9.03 -33.15
N LYS A 100 -27.10 9.66 -33.53
CA LYS A 100 -27.57 10.93 -32.95
C LYS A 100 -27.71 10.93 -31.42
N TYR A 101 -27.89 9.76 -30.79
CA TYR A 101 -28.00 9.63 -29.34
C TYR A 101 -26.69 9.32 -28.61
N SER A 102 -25.58 9.10 -29.31
CA SER A 102 -24.26 8.82 -28.71
C SER A 102 -23.81 9.89 -27.71
N VAL A 103 -24.01 11.16 -28.05
CA VAL A 103 -23.68 12.30 -27.19
C VAL A 103 -24.60 12.34 -25.97
N THR A 104 -25.91 12.21 -26.19
CA THR A 104 -26.93 12.23 -25.12
C THR A 104 -26.72 11.09 -24.13
N ALA A 105 -26.48 9.87 -24.59
CA ALA A 105 -26.20 8.73 -23.73
C ALA A 105 -24.95 8.95 -22.86
N LEU A 106 -23.90 9.54 -23.43
CA LEU A 106 -22.69 9.89 -22.67
C LEU A 106 -22.94 10.98 -21.64
N LEU A 107 -23.69 12.03 -21.99
CA LEU A 107 -24.07 13.10 -21.06
C LEU A 107 -24.93 12.57 -19.90
N ASN A 108 -25.88 11.67 -20.18
CA ASN A 108 -26.69 11.02 -19.16
C ASN A 108 -25.83 10.19 -18.21
N PHE A 109 -24.87 9.43 -18.74
CA PHE A 109 -23.94 8.66 -17.92
C PHE A 109 -23.03 9.54 -17.06
N LEU A 110 -22.48 10.63 -17.63
CA LEU A 110 -21.70 11.61 -16.88
C LEU A 110 -22.54 12.27 -15.78
N THR A 111 -23.81 12.55 -16.04
CA THR A 111 -24.77 13.10 -15.08
C THR A 111 -25.01 12.12 -13.93
N GLN A 112 -25.32 10.87 -14.25
CA GLN A 112 -25.50 9.81 -13.27
C GLN A 112 -24.26 9.69 -12.37
N LYS A 113 -23.06 9.65 -12.95
CA LYS A 113 -21.84 9.47 -12.17
C LYS A 113 -21.45 10.71 -11.34
N CYS A 114 -21.55 11.91 -11.92
CA CYS A 114 -20.96 13.10 -11.29
C CYS A 114 -21.97 13.94 -10.49
N PHE A 115 -23.27 13.81 -10.77
CA PHE A 115 -24.32 14.55 -10.08
C PHE A 115 -25.20 13.67 -9.20
N VAL A 116 -25.57 12.46 -9.64
CA VAL A 116 -26.37 11.54 -8.81
C VAL A 116 -25.47 10.79 -7.82
N GLU A 117 -24.41 10.12 -8.30
CA GLU A 117 -23.45 9.37 -7.47
C GLU A 117 -22.34 10.26 -6.87
N GLN A 118 -22.36 11.57 -7.16
CA GLN A 118 -21.45 12.58 -6.61
C GLN A 118 -19.95 12.32 -6.83
N HIS A 119 -19.57 11.64 -7.91
CA HIS A 119 -18.17 11.53 -8.30
C HIS A 119 -17.58 12.86 -8.83
N GLY A 120 -16.27 13.02 -8.69
CA GLY A 120 -15.56 14.26 -9.04
C GLY A 120 -14.89 14.28 -10.42
N LYS A 121 -14.14 15.36 -10.69
CA LYS A 121 -13.45 15.63 -11.97
C LYS A 121 -12.68 14.46 -12.57
N SER A 122 -11.94 13.69 -11.76
CA SER A 122 -11.10 12.59 -12.25
C SER A 122 -11.94 11.47 -12.89
N THR A 123 -13.14 11.23 -12.34
CA THR A 123 -14.08 10.26 -12.91
C THR A 123 -14.64 10.75 -14.23
N ALA A 124 -15.04 12.03 -14.32
CA ALA A 124 -15.55 12.62 -15.55
C ALA A 124 -14.52 12.58 -16.68
N GLN A 125 -13.29 13.01 -16.41
CA GLN A 125 -12.17 12.96 -17.36
C GLN A 125 -11.81 11.53 -17.76
N GLY A 126 -11.83 10.59 -16.80
CA GLY A 126 -11.59 9.17 -17.05
C GLY A 126 -12.64 8.55 -17.98
N ILE A 127 -13.93 8.86 -17.76
CA ILE A 127 -15.03 8.43 -18.62
C ILE A 127 -14.87 9.03 -20.02
N GLN A 128 -14.69 10.35 -20.12
CA GLN A 128 -14.53 11.02 -21.41
C GLN A 128 -13.37 10.43 -22.22
N ALA A 129 -12.20 10.25 -21.59
CA ALA A 129 -11.03 9.71 -22.25
C ALA A 129 -11.20 8.24 -22.67
N ALA A 130 -11.88 7.42 -21.85
CA ALA A 130 -12.20 6.04 -22.18
C ALA A 130 -13.15 5.93 -23.37
N MET A 131 -14.22 6.74 -23.39
CA MET A 131 -15.20 6.80 -24.48
C MET A 131 -14.57 7.36 -25.76
N ALA A 132 -13.74 8.41 -25.66
CA ALA A 132 -12.99 8.92 -26.80
C ALA A 132 -12.12 7.83 -27.43
N LYS A 133 -11.37 7.07 -26.61
CA LYS A 133 -10.52 5.99 -27.10
C LYS A 133 -11.32 4.84 -27.74
N MET A 134 -12.52 4.55 -27.23
CA MET A 134 -13.42 3.56 -27.81
C MET A 134 -13.81 3.95 -29.24
N TRP A 135 -14.27 5.18 -29.44
CA TRP A 135 -14.66 5.68 -30.76
C TRP A 135 -13.47 5.94 -31.69
N ASP A 136 -12.32 6.39 -31.19
CA ASP A 136 -11.10 6.57 -32.00
C ASP A 136 -10.60 5.27 -32.64
N LYS A 137 -10.93 4.12 -32.04
CA LYS A 137 -10.55 2.80 -32.55
C LYS A 137 -11.67 2.11 -33.31
N MET A 138 -12.86 2.70 -33.33
CA MET A 138 -14.02 2.13 -33.99
C MET A 138 -13.89 2.28 -35.51
N ASP A 139 -14.33 1.25 -36.24
CA ASP A 139 -14.36 1.20 -37.70
C ASP A 139 -13.05 1.68 -38.36
N GLY A 140 -11.91 1.15 -37.91
CA GLY A 140 -10.61 1.50 -38.49
C GLY A 140 -10.18 2.97 -38.29
N GLN A 141 -10.57 3.59 -37.17
CA GLN A 141 -10.33 5.00 -36.85
C GLN A 141 -11.16 6.01 -37.65
N LYS A 142 -12.22 5.57 -38.32
CA LYS A 142 -13.16 6.45 -39.04
C LYS A 142 -13.75 7.58 -38.19
N TYR A 143 -13.92 7.35 -36.89
CA TYR A 143 -14.46 8.32 -35.94
C TYR A 143 -13.36 9.01 -35.10
N ALA A 144 -12.08 8.83 -35.45
CA ALA A 144 -10.99 9.53 -34.79
C ALA A 144 -10.96 11.02 -35.19
N GLY A 145 -10.37 11.85 -34.34
CA GLY A 145 -10.23 13.29 -34.56
C GLY A 145 -10.97 14.15 -33.53
N ASP A 146 -10.75 15.47 -33.60
CA ASP A 146 -11.18 16.42 -32.57
C ASP A 146 -12.54 17.09 -32.84
N HIS A 147 -13.07 16.93 -34.05
CA HIS A 147 -14.29 17.57 -34.51
C HIS A 147 -15.42 16.55 -34.63
N TYR A 148 -16.45 16.69 -33.79
CA TYR A 148 -17.70 15.94 -33.89
C TYR A 148 -18.69 16.74 -34.73
N HIS A 149 -19.40 16.06 -35.64
CA HIS A 149 -20.50 16.62 -36.40
C HIS A 149 -21.62 15.60 -36.56
N LEU A 150 -22.85 16.03 -36.31
CA LEU A 150 -24.07 15.27 -36.58
C LEU A 150 -24.74 15.88 -37.82
N ASP A 151 -24.92 15.08 -38.85
CA ASP A 151 -25.79 15.45 -39.96
C ASP A 151 -27.25 15.15 -39.55
N GLU A 152 -28.02 16.22 -39.30
CA GLU A 152 -29.41 16.11 -38.86
C GLU A 152 -30.32 15.47 -39.91
N SER A 153 -29.98 15.57 -41.20
CA SER A 153 -30.78 15.05 -42.29
C SER A 153 -30.64 13.53 -42.47
N THR A 154 -29.43 13.01 -42.23
CA THR A 154 -29.13 11.58 -42.36
C THR A 154 -29.03 10.85 -41.02
N GLY A 155 -28.97 11.58 -39.90
CA GLY A 155 -28.66 11.06 -38.57
C GLY A 155 -27.23 10.53 -38.44
N SER A 156 -26.37 10.78 -39.44
CA SER A 156 -25.02 10.27 -39.53
C SER A 156 -24.07 11.07 -38.65
N VAL A 157 -23.22 10.36 -37.90
CA VAL A 157 -22.20 10.95 -37.04
C VAL A 157 -20.85 10.87 -37.73
N THR A 158 -20.13 11.99 -37.72
CA THR A 158 -18.71 12.04 -38.10
C THR A 158 -17.86 12.57 -36.95
N GLY A 159 -16.65 12.02 -36.82
CA GLY A 159 -15.76 12.29 -35.70
C GLY A 159 -16.24 11.71 -34.37
N ASN A 160 -15.63 12.15 -33.27
CA ASN A 160 -15.72 11.47 -31.97
C ASN A 160 -16.78 12.09 -31.05
N PRO A 161 -17.87 11.37 -30.68
CA PRO A 161 -18.90 11.93 -29.80
C PRO A 161 -18.40 12.35 -28.41
N ALA A 162 -17.35 11.73 -27.86
CA ALA A 162 -16.76 12.13 -26.58
C ALA A 162 -16.04 13.50 -26.64
N ARG A 163 -15.75 13.97 -27.85
CA ARG A 163 -15.14 15.28 -28.12
C ARG A 163 -16.14 16.32 -28.63
N ALA A 164 -17.45 16.00 -28.62
CA ALA A 164 -18.50 16.96 -28.94
C ALA A 164 -18.42 18.22 -28.04
N PRO A 165 -18.73 19.42 -28.57
CA PRO A 165 -18.68 20.67 -27.79
C PRO A 165 -19.47 20.59 -26.48
N SER A 166 -20.68 20.04 -26.53
CA SER A 166 -21.54 19.85 -25.36
C SER A 166 -20.92 18.94 -24.29
N VAL A 167 -20.23 17.86 -24.68
CA VAL A 167 -19.51 16.98 -23.75
C VAL A 167 -18.32 17.70 -23.12
N LYS A 168 -17.53 18.44 -23.92
CA LYS A 168 -16.39 19.23 -23.42
C LYS A 168 -16.85 20.29 -22.42
N GLU A 169 -17.91 21.02 -22.75
CA GLU A 169 -18.51 22.03 -21.87
C GLU A 169 -19.06 21.40 -20.59
N TYR A 170 -19.73 20.25 -20.69
CA TYR A 170 -20.28 19.57 -19.52
C TYR A 170 -19.19 19.03 -18.58
N VAL A 171 -18.11 18.47 -19.12
CA VAL A 171 -16.93 18.08 -18.32
C VAL A 171 -16.29 19.30 -17.66
N LYS A 172 -16.23 20.46 -18.35
CA LYS A 172 -15.77 21.72 -17.76
C LYS A 172 -16.69 22.17 -16.62
N CYS A 173 -18.01 22.07 -16.77
CA CYS A 173 -18.99 22.33 -15.70
C CYS A 173 -18.75 21.43 -14.47
N ILE A 174 -18.53 20.12 -14.68
CA ILE A 174 -18.20 19.18 -13.60
C ILE A 174 -16.90 19.58 -12.90
N ASN A 175 -15.90 20.07 -13.64
CA ASN A 175 -14.64 20.55 -13.07
C ASN A 175 -14.87 21.80 -12.19
N THR A 176 -15.69 22.74 -12.63
CA THR A 176 -16.06 23.93 -11.85
C THR A 176 -16.83 23.55 -10.59
N LYS A 177 -17.84 22.67 -10.68
CA LYS A 177 -18.56 22.11 -9.51
C LYS A 177 -17.59 21.47 -8.51
N SER A 178 -16.66 20.65 -9.02
CA SER A 178 -15.66 20.00 -8.17
C SER A 178 -14.75 21.03 -7.47
N SER A 179 -14.55 22.19 -8.07
CA SER A 179 -13.72 23.28 -7.54
C SER A 179 -14.49 24.25 -6.62
N ALA A 180 -15.82 24.25 -6.67
CA ALA A 180 -16.67 25.12 -5.85
C ALA A 180 -16.79 24.66 -4.39
N LYS A 181 -16.42 23.41 -4.06
CA LYS A 181 -16.48 22.87 -2.69
C LYS A 181 -15.43 23.48 -1.72
N GLY A 182 -14.69 24.51 -2.14
CA GLY A 182 -13.68 25.21 -1.33
C GLY A 182 -12.34 24.48 -1.28
N ALA A 183 -11.25 25.24 -1.12
CA ALA A 183 -9.87 24.71 -1.13
C ALA A 183 -9.63 23.57 -0.12
N ALA A 184 -10.39 23.53 0.98
CA ALA A 184 -10.33 22.47 1.98
C ALA A 184 -10.96 21.13 1.51
N ALA A 185 -12.07 21.16 0.76
CA ALA A 185 -12.74 19.95 0.27
C ALA A 185 -12.13 19.40 -1.03
N ILE A 186 -11.27 20.17 -1.69
CA ILE A 186 -10.55 19.80 -2.93
C ILE A 186 -9.26 19.04 -2.63
N ARG A 187 -8.86 18.91 -1.35
CA ARG A 187 -7.67 18.16 -0.93
C ARG A 187 -7.88 16.65 -1.12
N HIS A 188 -7.83 16.19 -2.36
CA HIS A 188 -7.76 14.77 -2.72
C HIS A 188 -6.35 14.17 -2.50
N HIS A 189 -5.42 14.95 -1.94
CA HIS A 189 -4.09 14.48 -1.61
C HIS A 189 -4.11 13.87 -0.22
N ALA A 190 -3.61 12.64 -0.09
CA ALA A 190 -3.42 11.98 1.18
C ALA A 190 -2.79 12.94 2.21
N ASP A 191 -3.34 12.95 3.43
CA ASP A 191 -2.77 13.72 4.52
C ASP A 191 -1.33 13.29 4.74
N ALA A 192 -0.44 14.26 5.00
CA ALA A 192 0.95 13.95 5.28
C ALA A 192 1.04 13.22 6.62
N MET A 193 1.75 12.08 6.63
CA MET A 193 2.10 11.40 7.87
C MET A 193 2.99 12.33 8.69
N LEU A 194 2.51 12.82 9.82
CA LEU A 194 3.32 13.61 10.74
C LEU A 194 4.41 12.74 11.37
N VAL A 195 5.59 13.30 11.61
CA VAL A 195 6.70 12.54 12.23
C VAL A 195 6.30 12.06 13.64
N GLU A 196 5.54 12.87 14.36
CA GLU A 196 5.01 12.56 15.69
C GLU A 196 4.04 11.38 15.68
N ASP A 197 3.23 11.27 14.62
CA ASP A 197 2.29 10.16 14.48
C ASP A 197 3.01 8.88 14.07
N LEU A 198 4.03 8.96 13.22
CA LEU A 198 4.90 7.81 12.91
C LEU A 198 5.65 7.35 14.16
N ILE A 199 6.16 8.27 14.99
CA ILE A 199 6.78 7.96 16.28
C ILE A 199 5.80 7.21 17.18
N LYS A 200 4.54 7.66 17.28
CA LYS A 200 3.51 6.94 18.08
C LYS A 200 3.28 5.53 17.55
N ILE A 201 3.19 5.35 16.23
CA ILE A 201 3.03 4.02 15.61
C ILE A 201 4.20 3.11 15.96
N VAL A 202 5.43 3.60 15.85
CA VAL A 202 6.63 2.82 16.15
C VAL A 202 6.73 2.51 17.65
N LYS A 203 6.39 3.45 18.53
CA LYS A 203 6.32 3.23 19.98
C LYS A 203 5.27 2.19 20.36
N TYR A 204 4.05 2.31 19.82
CA TYR A 204 3.00 1.29 19.99
C TYR A 204 3.51 -0.08 19.55
N SER A 205 4.11 -0.15 18.37
CA SER A 205 4.66 -1.41 17.89
C SER A 205 5.73 -1.97 18.82
N LYS A 206 6.64 -1.15 19.35
CA LYS A 206 7.73 -1.57 20.26
C LYS A 206 7.19 -2.09 21.59
N ALA A 207 6.08 -1.54 22.07
CA ALA A 207 5.39 -2.03 23.26
C ALA A 207 4.78 -3.43 23.03
N GLU A 208 4.21 -3.68 21.85
CA GLU A 208 3.64 -4.99 21.48
C GLU A 208 4.72 -6.04 21.14
N CYS A 209 5.84 -5.61 20.54
CA CYS A 209 6.92 -6.51 20.12
C CYS A 209 8.28 -5.79 20.18
N SER A 210 9.05 -5.92 21.24
CA SER A 210 10.34 -5.23 21.41
C SER A 210 11.34 -5.54 20.28
N CYS A 211 12.39 -4.72 20.13
CA CYS A 211 13.41 -4.98 19.09
C CYS A 211 14.19 -6.27 19.40
N GLU A 212 14.42 -6.55 20.68
CA GLU A 212 15.04 -7.78 21.18
C GLU A 212 14.15 -9.00 20.91
N GLN A 213 12.83 -8.85 21.00
CA GLN A 213 11.89 -9.92 20.63
C GLN A 213 11.99 -10.29 19.14
N LEU A 214 12.27 -9.33 18.25
CA LEU A 214 12.46 -9.60 16.82
C LEU A 214 13.73 -10.43 16.52
N GLU A 215 14.69 -10.47 17.44
CA GLU A 215 15.94 -11.20 17.25
C GLU A 215 15.92 -12.64 17.79
N LYS A 216 14.85 -13.02 18.51
CA LYS A 216 14.70 -14.36 19.08
C LYS A 216 14.61 -15.42 17.98
N THR A 217 15.47 -16.43 18.06
CA THR A 217 15.51 -17.55 17.12
C THR A 217 14.54 -18.69 17.46
N GLN A 218 14.15 -18.82 18.73
CA GLN A 218 13.25 -19.88 19.18
C GLN A 218 11.98 -19.27 19.76
N VAL A 219 10.90 -19.31 18.99
CA VAL A 219 9.63 -18.65 19.30
C VAL A 219 8.43 -19.52 18.91
N SER A 220 7.31 -19.32 19.60
CA SER A 220 6.04 -19.93 19.24
C SER A 220 5.48 -19.36 17.92
N ALA A 221 4.45 -19.99 17.38
CA ALA A 221 3.78 -19.51 16.16
C ALA A 221 3.19 -18.12 16.28
N GLN A 222 2.59 -17.87 17.44
CA GLN A 222 1.89 -16.63 17.72
C GLN A 222 2.92 -15.52 17.84
N GLU A 223 4.00 -15.76 18.57
CA GLU A 223 5.14 -14.84 18.66
C GLU A 223 5.75 -14.58 17.28
N LEU A 224 6.02 -15.62 16.47
CA LEU A 224 6.57 -15.44 15.13
C LEU A 224 5.64 -14.62 14.22
N THR A 225 4.32 -14.85 14.31
CA THR A 225 3.35 -14.08 13.53
C THR A 225 3.33 -12.61 13.96
N GLN A 226 3.46 -12.33 15.26
CA GLN A 226 3.59 -10.97 15.79
C GLN A 226 4.92 -10.33 15.36
N MET A 227 6.03 -11.06 15.45
CA MET A 227 7.34 -10.60 14.99
C MET A 227 7.31 -10.23 13.51
N ILE A 228 6.73 -11.08 12.65
CA ILE A 228 6.57 -10.80 11.22
C ILE A 228 5.76 -9.52 11.02
N LYS A 229 4.59 -9.41 11.66
CA LYS A 229 3.70 -8.26 11.52
C LYS A 229 4.38 -6.95 11.94
N HIS A 230 4.97 -6.92 13.13
CA HIS A 230 5.58 -5.71 13.69
C HIS A 230 6.93 -5.37 13.03
N GLY A 231 7.78 -6.36 12.76
CA GLY A 231 9.06 -6.17 12.06
C GLY A 231 8.83 -5.64 10.64
N LEU A 232 7.93 -6.26 9.88
CA LEU A 232 7.58 -5.81 8.53
C LEU A 232 7.02 -4.39 8.55
N THR A 233 6.08 -4.10 9.46
CA THR A 233 5.43 -2.79 9.50
C THR A 233 6.43 -1.68 9.83
N ARG A 234 7.34 -1.88 10.80
CA ARG A 234 8.39 -0.89 11.11
C ARG A 234 9.29 -0.63 9.91
N ALA A 235 9.80 -1.69 9.30
CA ALA A 235 10.67 -1.58 8.14
C ALA A 235 9.95 -0.88 6.99
N PHE A 236 8.69 -1.23 6.72
CA PHE A 236 7.92 -0.65 5.63
C PHE A 236 7.63 0.85 5.84
N LEU A 237 7.10 1.23 7.02
CA LEU A 237 6.72 2.62 7.30
C LEU A 237 7.95 3.54 7.30
N THR A 238 9.04 3.12 7.94
CA THR A 238 10.28 3.92 7.98
C THR A 238 10.98 3.98 6.62
N SER A 239 10.94 2.90 5.83
CA SER A 239 11.45 2.93 4.46
C SER A 239 10.63 3.84 3.55
N GLY A 240 9.30 3.80 3.63
CA GLY A 240 8.42 4.69 2.86
C GLY A 240 8.58 6.16 3.25
N PHE A 241 8.74 6.44 4.54
CA PHE A 241 8.99 7.79 5.06
C PHE A 241 10.39 8.32 4.71
N THR A 242 11.38 7.43 4.55
CA THR A 242 12.77 7.80 4.22
C THR A 242 12.98 7.94 2.71
N LEU A 243 12.57 6.96 1.90
CA LEU A 243 12.80 6.91 0.45
C LEU A 243 11.76 7.67 -0.38
N TRP A 244 10.63 8.03 0.24
CA TRP A 244 9.51 8.71 -0.40
C TRP A 244 8.94 7.94 -1.58
N THR A 245 9.00 6.61 -1.52
CA THR A 245 8.50 5.72 -2.56
C THR A 245 6.98 5.79 -2.70
N ARG A 246 6.48 5.55 -3.91
CA ARG A 246 5.08 5.14 -4.06
C ARG A 246 4.94 3.72 -3.52
N ASN A 247 3.74 3.33 -3.12
CA ASN A 247 3.51 2.01 -2.53
C ASN A 247 4.03 0.85 -3.40
N PHE A 248 3.74 0.88 -4.71
CA PHE A 248 4.21 -0.17 -5.62
C PHE A 248 5.73 -0.17 -5.83
N GLU A 249 6.39 1.00 -5.72
CA GLU A 249 7.86 1.09 -5.80
C GLU A 249 8.48 0.39 -4.59
N LEU A 250 7.90 0.55 -3.39
CA LEU A 250 8.39 -0.09 -2.17
C LEU A 250 8.04 -1.58 -2.10
N CYS A 251 6.81 -1.96 -2.45
CA CYS A 251 6.39 -3.37 -2.52
C CYS A 251 7.17 -4.15 -3.58
N GLY A 252 7.62 -3.48 -4.64
CA GLY A 252 8.43 -4.06 -5.72
C GLY A 252 9.92 -4.21 -5.40
N LEU A 253 10.39 -3.72 -4.25
CA LEU A 253 11.81 -3.76 -3.88
C LEU A 253 12.29 -5.19 -3.64
N GLN A 254 13.39 -5.58 -4.27
CA GLN A 254 13.97 -6.92 -4.20
C GLN A 254 15.35 -6.92 -3.55
N ALA A 255 15.85 -8.09 -3.15
CA ALA A 255 17.15 -8.21 -2.49
C ALA A 255 18.31 -7.70 -3.37
N ARG A 256 18.24 -7.89 -4.69
CA ARG A 256 19.21 -7.33 -5.65
C ARG A 256 19.29 -5.82 -5.67
N ASP A 257 18.27 -5.15 -5.15
CA ASP A 257 18.18 -3.69 -5.14
C ASP A 257 18.85 -3.09 -3.90
N ILE A 258 19.45 -3.90 -3.02
CA ILE A 258 20.12 -3.42 -1.80
C ILE A 258 21.56 -3.93 -1.72
N ASP A 259 22.49 -2.99 -1.62
CA ASP A 259 23.89 -3.27 -1.33
C ASP A 259 24.17 -3.01 0.16
N TRP A 260 24.50 -4.07 0.90
CA TRP A 260 24.74 -4.02 2.35
C TRP A 260 26.21 -3.78 2.71
N GLY A 261 26.46 -3.30 3.92
CA GLY A 261 27.80 -3.26 4.54
C GLY A 261 28.79 -2.29 3.88
N LEU A 262 28.30 -1.21 3.26
CA LEU A 262 29.13 -0.22 2.60
C LEU A 262 29.71 0.77 3.63
N GLN A 263 30.85 1.36 3.29
CA GLN A 263 31.49 2.41 4.10
C GLN A 263 31.73 3.65 3.27
N GLY A 264 31.49 4.81 3.89
CA GLY A 264 31.73 6.12 3.29
C GLY A 264 33.20 6.35 2.97
N ALA A 265 33.45 7.39 2.20
CA ALA A 265 34.82 7.83 1.93
C ALA A 265 35.54 8.27 3.21
N ALA A 266 36.86 8.26 3.15
CA ALA A 266 37.70 8.91 4.15
C ALA A 266 37.31 10.39 4.31
N PRO A 267 37.49 10.99 5.50
CA PRO A 267 38.15 10.43 6.69
C PRO A 267 37.23 9.66 7.64
N TYR A 268 35.91 9.74 7.47
CA TYR A 268 34.96 9.30 8.50
C TYR A 268 34.50 7.85 8.36
N HIS A 269 34.61 7.25 7.17
CA HIS A 269 34.27 5.83 6.92
C HIS A 269 32.88 5.42 7.43
N VAL A 270 31.91 6.35 7.41
CA VAL A 270 30.59 6.15 8.02
C VAL A 270 29.87 4.97 7.35
N PRO A 271 29.42 3.96 8.11
CA PRO A 271 28.74 2.80 7.54
C PRO A 271 27.37 3.19 6.99
N TYR A 272 27.00 2.56 5.89
CA TYR A 272 25.69 2.73 5.24
C TYR A 272 25.32 1.46 4.44
N PHE A 273 24.05 1.36 4.06
CA PHE A 273 23.66 0.48 2.95
C PHE A 273 23.04 1.32 1.85
N ARG A 274 23.02 0.80 0.63
CA ARG A 274 22.52 1.52 -0.53
C ARG A 274 21.31 0.82 -1.10
N VAL A 275 20.29 1.59 -1.44
CA VAL A 275 19.08 1.10 -2.10
C VAL A 275 19.01 1.64 -3.52
N HIS A 276 18.73 0.77 -4.49
CA HIS A 276 18.51 1.09 -5.87
C HIS A 276 17.00 1.09 -6.17
N LEU A 277 16.46 2.18 -6.72
CA LEU A 277 15.05 2.24 -7.11
C LEU A 277 14.91 2.31 -8.63
N ASP A 278 14.78 1.16 -9.28
CA ASP A 278 14.58 1.10 -10.74
C ASP A 278 13.17 1.58 -11.15
N GLY A 279 13.06 2.16 -12.34
CA GLY A 279 11.78 2.45 -12.97
C GLY A 279 10.93 3.51 -12.29
N ARG A 280 11.48 4.40 -11.46
CA ARG A 280 10.71 5.53 -10.90
C ARG A 280 10.12 6.40 -12.01
N LYS A 281 8.81 6.68 -11.93
CA LYS A 281 8.05 7.44 -12.95
C LYS A 281 8.73 8.75 -13.41
N GLY A 282 9.34 9.51 -12.50
CA GLY A 282 10.02 10.77 -12.85
C GLY A 282 11.39 10.60 -13.51
N TRP A 283 11.97 9.39 -13.44
CA TRP A 283 13.24 9.01 -14.06
C TRP A 283 13.06 8.22 -15.36
N GLN A 284 11.89 7.60 -15.57
CA GLN A 284 11.53 6.89 -16.81
C GLN A 284 11.67 7.76 -18.08
N ASN A 285 11.45 9.08 -17.96
CA ASN A 285 11.57 10.03 -19.08
C ASN A 285 13.01 10.53 -19.32
N LYS A 286 14.01 10.08 -18.56
CA LYS A 286 15.42 10.48 -18.72
C LYS A 286 16.25 9.50 -19.56
N GLN A 287 15.63 8.62 -20.34
CA GLN A 287 16.38 7.84 -21.33
C GLN A 287 16.94 8.80 -22.40
N GLY A 288 18.26 9.04 -22.37
CA GLY A 288 18.97 9.91 -23.30
C GLY A 288 19.57 11.19 -22.71
N TRP A 289 19.49 11.42 -21.39
CA TRP A 289 20.16 12.57 -20.76
C TRP A 289 21.40 12.13 -19.97
N ASP A 290 22.59 12.57 -20.39
CA ASP A 290 23.90 12.37 -19.75
C ASP A 290 24.05 13.20 -18.44
N GLY A 291 23.06 13.08 -17.56
CA GLY A 291 23.14 13.58 -16.20
C GLY A 291 24.17 12.84 -15.35
N PRO A 292 24.48 13.34 -14.13
CA PRO A 292 25.47 12.70 -13.26
C PRO A 292 25.15 11.21 -13.10
N LEU A 293 26.12 10.36 -13.45
CA LEU A 293 26.04 8.90 -13.61
C LEU A 293 25.66 8.11 -12.33
N GLU A 294 25.23 8.77 -11.26
CA GLU A 294 24.78 8.15 -10.01
C GLU A 294 23.25 8.17 -9.92
N SER A 295 22.62 7.48 -10.87
CA SER A 295 21.17 7.42 -11.06
C SER A 295 20.50 6.46 -10.09
N ASN A 296 19.46 6.91 -9.37
CA ASN A 296 18.53 6.09 -8.56
C ASN A 296 19.09 5.33 -7.35
N TYR A 297 20.30 5.64 -6.89
CA TYR A 297 20.89 5.03 -5.69
C TYR A 297 20.74 5.93 -4.46
N TYR A 298 20.26 5.36 -3.35
CA TYR A 298 20.00 6.04 -2.10
C TYR A 298 20.91 5.46 -1.03
N ASN A 299 21.88 6.25 -0.56
CA ASN A 299 22.73 5.84 0.56
C ASN A 299 21.97 6.10 1.87
N ILE A 300 21.74 5.05 2.64
CA ILE A 300 20.96 5.07 3.88
C ILE A 300 21.93 4.96 5.05
N TYR A 301 22.00 6.04 5.83
CA TYR A 301 22.84 6.16 7.01
C TYR A 301 21.98 6.06 8.28
N ALA A 302 22.62 5.68 9.39
CA ALA A 302 22.01 5.71 10.71
C ALA A 302 21.50 7.10 11.08
N GLN A 303 20.33 7.15 11.72
CA GLN A 303 19.70 8.39 12.20
C GLN A 303 19.55 8.36 13.73
N PRO A 304 20.65 8.45 14.49
CA PRO A 304 20.62 8.26 15.95
C PRO A 304 19.73 9.28 16.68
N ASP A 305 19.61 10.49 16.16
CA ASP A 305 18.77 11.54 16.76
C ASP A 305 17.28 11.40 16.40
N SER A 306 16.92 10.45 15.55
CA SER A 306 15.54 10.19 15.16
C SER A 306 15.32 8.67 14.99
N PRO A 307 15.54 7.89 16.06
CA PRO A 307 15.60 6.43 16.00
C PRO A 307 14.27 5.80 15.59
N ASP A 308 13.15 6.47 15.87
CA ASP A 308 11.81 5.99 15.54
C ASP A 308 11.48 6.07 14.04
N ILE A 309 12.23 6.83 13.25
CA ILE A 309 12.09 6.89 11.77
C ILE A 309 13.30 6.29 11.05
N ASP A 310 14.19 5.63 11.79
CA ASP A 310 15.48 5.18 11.27
C ASP A 310 15.36 3.89 10.45
N MET A 311 15.21 4.07 9.14
CA MET A 311 15.25 2.98 8.16
C MET A 311 16.54 2.14 8.28
N TYR A 312 17.68 2.77 8.65
CA TYR A 312 18.94 2.08 8.77
C TYR A 312 18.91 0.96 9.82
N THR A 313 18.13 1.15 10.88
CA THR A 313 17.96 0.18 11.96
C THR A 313 16.87 -0.84 11.62
N TYR A 314 15.69 -0.39 11.20
CA TYR A 314 14.53 -1.28 11.08
C TYR A 314 14.55 -2.18 9.85
N LEU A 315 15.13 -1.74 8.73
CA LEU A 315 15.15 -2.56 7.52
C LEU A 315 16.06 -3.80 7.69
N PRO A 316 17.32 -3.69 8.16
CA PRO A 316 18.14 -4.88 8.43
C PRO A 316 17.54 -5.83 9.46
N GLN A 317 16.91 -5.31 10.52
CA GLN A 317 16.22 -6.14 11.52
C GLN A 317 15.11 -6.99 10.88
N TRP A 318 14.31 -6.37 10.01
CA TRP A 318 13.29 -7.08 9.24
C TRP A 318 13.89 -8.11 8.29
N VAL A 319 14.93 -7.76 7.54
CA VAL A 319 15.61 -8.69 6.60
C VAL A 319 16.16 -9.90 7.34
N LYS A 320 16.80 -9.71 8.50
CA LYS A 320 17.29 -10.81 9.34
C LYS A 320 16.15 -11.73 9.79
N LEU A 321 15.03 -11.18 10.23
CA LEU A 321 13.84 -11.97 10.59
C LEU A 321 13.25 -12.70 9.38
N LEU A 322 13.23 -12.05 8.22
CA LEU A 322 12.74 -12.63 6.98
C LEU A 322 13.60 -13.84 6.55
N GLU A 323 14.92 -13.72 6.58
CA GLU A 323 15.85 -14.83 6.29
C GLU A 323 15.69 -15.98 7.29
N GLN A 324 15.50 -15.68 8.57
CA GLN A 324 15.18 -16.68 9.58
C GLN A 324 13.86 -17.42 9.27
N CYS A 325 12.82 -16.69 8.86
CA CYS A 325 11.55 -17.30 8.48
C CYS A 325 11.65 -18.14 7.19
N LEU A 326 12.55 -17.78 6.27
CA LEU A 326 12.80 -18.53 5.04
C LEU A 326 13.74 -19.72 5.27
N GLY A 327 14.47 -19.76 6.39
CA GLY A 327 15.51 -20.77 6.65
C GLY A 327 16.70 -20.67 5.70
N ARG A 328 16.83 -19.56 4.96
CA ARG A 328 17.91 -19.29 4.01
C ARG A 328 18.10 -17.77 3.84
N ALA A 329 19.28 -17.38 3.37
CA ALA A 329 19.53 -16.02 2.93
C ALA A 329 18.60 -15.61 1.77
N LEU A 330 18.35 -14.31 1.61
CA LEU A 330 17.56 -13.79 0.48
C LEU A 330 18.27 -14.03 -0.85
N GLU A 331 17.53 -14.55 -1.82
CA GLU A 331 17.98 -14.65 -3.20
C GLU A 331 17.76 -13.30 -3.91
N PRO A 332 18.55 -12.96 -4.95
CA PRO A 332 18.48 -11.65 -5.60
C PRO A 332 17.08 -11.20 -6.06
N ASP A 333 16.22 -12.14 -6.44
CA ASP A 333 14.86 -11.91 -6.92
C ASP A 333 13.77 -12.03 -5.84
N ASP A 334 14.15 -12.35 -4.59
CA ASP A 334 13.20 -12.30 -3.46
C ASP A 334 12.80 -10.86 -3.15
N TYR A 335 11.51 -10.66 -2.89
CA TYR A 335 11.00 -9.36 -2.44
C TYR A 335 11.41 -9.09 -1.00
N ILE A 336 11.83 -7.84 -0.73
CA ILE A 336 12.12 -7.32 0.61
C ILE A 336 10.83 -7.26 1.44
N PHE A 337 9.71 -6.91 0.80
CA PHE A 337 8.38 -6.90 1.41
C PHE A 337 7.48 -7.91 0.70
N PRO A 338 7.66 -9.22 0.97
CA PRO A 338 6.94 -10.28 0.29
C PRO A 338 5.49 -10.40 0.78
N TYR A 339 4.66 -11.08 -0.01
CA TYR A 339 3.30 -11.42 0.41
C TYR A 339 3.31 -12.37 1.61
N CYS A 340 2.73 -11.91 2.71
CA CYS A 340 2.49 -12.70 3.93
C CYS A 340 1.00 -13.09 4.01
N SER A 341 0.68 -14.39 3.93
CA SER A 341 -0.70 -14.83 4.12
C SER A 341 -1.13 -14.78 5.58
N SER A 342 -2.44 -14.74 5.82
CA SER A 342 -3.04 -14.67 7.16
C SER A 342 -2.70 -15.84 8.09
N ASN A 343 -2.20 -16.95 7.56
CA ASN A 343 -1.70 -18.10 8.32
C ASN A 343 -0.19 -18.03 8.65
N GLY A 344 0.46 -16.90 8.37
CA GLY A 344 1.87 -16.63 8.68
C GLY A 344 2.85 -17.19 7.65
N ILE A 345 2.39 -17.66 6.48
CA ILE A 345 3.29 -18.15 5.43
C ILE A 345 3.80 -16.96 4.60
N ILE A 346 5.11 -16.94 4.37
CA ILE A 346 5.79 -15.93 3.56
C ILE A 346 6.02 -16.48 2.15
N HIS A 347 5.60 -15.73 1.15
CA HIS A 347 5.81 -16.04 -0.26
C HIS A 347 6.87 -15.10 -0.86
N SER A 348 8.15 -15.48 -0.76
CA SER A 348 9.29 -14.60 -1.11
C SER A 348 9.30 -14.10 -2.55
N LYS A 349 8.71 -14.85 -3.49
CA LYS A 349 8.63 -14.50 -4.93
C LYS A 349 7.36 -13.74 -5.33
N ARG A 350 6.54 -13.31 -4.35
CA ARG A 350 5.29 -12.58 -4.61
C ARG A 350 5.31 -11.25 -3.90
N GLU A 351 5.06 -10.17 -4.64
CA GLU A 351 4.93 -8.82 -4.08
C GLU A 351 3.75 -8.73 -3.09
N MET A 352 3.92 -7.91 -2.05
CA MET A 352 2.81 -7.56 -1.16
C MET A 352 1.78 -6.69 -1.88
N THR A 353 0.49 -6.89 -1.58
CA THR A 353 -0.58 -6.09 -2.20
C THR A 353 -0.78 -4.76 -1.47
N HIS A 354 -1.27 -3.76 -2.20
CA HIS A 354 -1.63 -2.45 -1.63
C HIS A 354 -2.59 -2.57 -0.43
N ASP A 355 -3.61 -3.42 -0.55
CA ASP A 355 -4.63 -3.57 0.49
C ASP A 355 -4.06 -4.14 1.80
N MET A 356 -3.05 -5.02 1.72
CA MET A 356 -2.38 -5.53 2.91
C MET A 356 -1.65 -4.41 3.66
N ILE A 357 -0.90 -3.57 2.94
CA ILE A 357 -0.23 -2.42 3.55
C ILE A 357 -1.25 -1.44 4.11
N GLN A 358 -2.33 -1.15 3.39
CA GLN A 358 -3.36 -0.23 3.88
C GLN A 358 -4.04 -0.77 5.15
N ASN A 359 -4.27 -2.08 5.24
CA ASN A 359 -4.80 -2.72 6.45
C ASN A 359 -3.81 -2.62 7.61
N LEU A 360 -2.51 -2.88 7.38
CA LEU A 360 -1.47 -2.72 8.41
C LEU A 360 -1.39 -1.27 8.89
N LEU A 361 -1.44 -0.31 7.97
CA LEU A 361 -1.42 1.12 8.30
C LEU A 361 -2.61 1.53 9.17
N ASN A 362 -3.81 1.02 8.85
CA ASN A 362 -5.03 1.26 9.63
C ASN A 362 -4.93 0.61 11.02
N GLU A 363 -4.53 -0.66 11.08
CA GLU A 363 -4.39 -1.43 12.33
C GLU A 363 -3.40 -0.74 13.29
N PHE A 364 -2.22 -0.37 12.79
CA PHE A 364 -1.20 0.27 13.61
C PHE A 364 -1.54 1.72 13.97
N GLY A 365 -2.20 2.44 13.06
CA GLY A 365 -2.71 3.78 13.36
C GLY A 365 -3.75 3.74 14.48
N GLN A 366 -4.67 2.77 14.44
CA GLN A 366 -5.66 2.55 15.49
C GLN A 366 -4.99 2.12 16.81
N GLY A 367 -4.05 1.17 16.75
CA GLY A 367 -3.30 0.70 17.92
C GLY A 367 -2.52 1.82 18.60
N ALA A 368 -2.00 2.77 17.82
CA ALA A 368 -1.32 3.97 18.31
C ALA A 368 -2.27 5.11 18.75
N GLY A 369 -3.59 4.90 18.71
CA GLY A 369 -4.59 5.90 19.10
C GLY A 369 -4.70 7.10 18.16
N LEU A 370 -4.33 6.94 16.89
CA LEU A 370 -4.38 8.02 15.91
C LEU A 370 -5.82 8.26 15.46
N LYS A 371 -6.22 9.54 15.43
CA LYS A 371 -7.54 9.97 14.92
C LYS A 371 -7.55 10.16 13.40
N ARG A 372 -6.37 10.34 12.80
CA ARG A 372 -6.21 10.60 11.36
C ARG A 372 -6.14 9.29 10.59
N ALA A 373 -6.80 9.25 9.44
CA ALA A 373 -6.68 8.14 8.51
C ALA A 373 -5.55 8.43 7.52
N TYR A 374 -4.55 7.55 7.49
CA TYR A 374 -3.42 7.65 6.57
C TYR A 374 -3.56 6.68 5.41
N THR A 375 -3.00 7.04 4.27
CA THR A 375 -2.85 6.13 3.13
C THR A 375 -1.37 5.84 2.90
N THR A 376 -1.07 4.85 2.07
CA THR A 376 0.32 4.55 1.68
C THR A 376 1.07 5.76 1.09
N HIS A 377 0.34 6.70 0.46
CA HIS A 377 0.92 7.95 -0.06
C HIS A 377 1.25 8.99 1.02
N SER A 378 0.69 8.84 2.23
CA SER A 378 0.93 9.74 3.37
C SER A 378 2.38 9.70 3.84
N LEU A 379 3.06 8.56 3.75
CA LEU A 379 4.46 8.39 4.13
C LEU A 379 5.38 9.23 3.23
N ARG A 380 5.17 9.16 1.91
CA ARG A 380 5.90 9.94 0.92
C ARG A 380 5.77 11.43 1.19
N ARG A 381 4.54 11.90 1.45
CA ARG A 381 4.26 13.31 1.71
C ARG A 381 4.85 13.76 3.05
N GLY A 382 4.65 12.97 4.09
CA GLY A 382 5.16 13.19 5.43
C GLY A 382 6.68 13.32 5.47
N GLY A 383 7.38 12.36 4.86
CA GLY A 383 8.84 12.38 4.80
C GLY A 383 9.40 13.60 4.05
N ALA A 384 8.78 13.96 2.93
CA ALA A 384 9.17 15.13 2.15
C ALA A 384 8.95 16.44 2.94
N GLN A 385 7.79 16.59 3.58
CA GLN A 385 7.50 17.75 4.44
C GLN A 385 8.42 17.78 5.66
N TYR A 386 8.71 16.64 6.28
CA TYR A 386 9.63 16.56 7.41
C TYR A 386 11.02 17.07 7.01
N ARG A 387 11.64 16.52 5.96
CA ARG A 387 12.96 16.99 5.53
C ARG A 387 12.95 18.42 5.04
N PHE A 388 11.85 18.92 4.48
CA PHE A 388 11.79 20.29 3.99
C PHE A 388 11.56 21.31 5.12
N MET A 389 10.69 21.01 6.09
CA MET A 389 10.18 21.99 7.06
C MET A 389 10.35 21.62 8.52
N PHE A 390 10.15 20.35 8.88
CA PHE A 390 10.00 19.96 10.30
C PHE A 390 11.25 19.33 10.90
N ALA A 391 12.23 18.98 10.08
CA ALA A 391 13.53 18.53 10.55
C ALA A 391 14.21 19.65 11.37
N PRO A 392 15.05 19.29 12.35
CA PRO A 392 15.83 20.27 13.09
C PRO A 392 16.61 21.19 12.16
N ILE A 393 16.86 22.41 12.64
CA ILE A 393 17.65 23.40 11.91
C ILE A 393 19.05 22.82 11.63
N GLY A 394 19.59 23.13 10.45
CA GLY A 394 20.81 22.50 9.92
C GLY A 394 20.61 21.10 9.30
N ARG A 395 19.43 20.48 9.44
CA ARG A 395 19.11 19.15 8.88
C ARG A 395 17.97 19.15 7.86
N ARG A 396 17.41 20.34 7.59
CA ARG A 396 16.43 20.55 6.54
C ARG A 396 17.11 20.49 5.17
N TRP A 397 16.41 19.99 4.19
CA TRP A 397 16.92 19.79 2.84
C TRP A 397 16.49 20.92 1.92
N SER A 398 17.41 21.37 1.07
CA SER A 398 17.09 22.34 0.03
C SER A 398 16.13 21.75 -1.00
N LEU A 399 15.38 22.59 -1.70
CA LEU A 399 14.46 22.17 -2.77
C LEU A 399 15.15 21.30 -3.84
N SER A 400 16.44 21.54 -4.10
CA SER A 400 17.21 20.73 -5.06
C SER A 400 17.35 19.27 -4.59
N VAL A 401 17.67 19.06 -3.31
CA VAL A 401 17.78 17.73 -2.70
C VAL A 401 16.41 17.08 -2.62
N ILE A 402 15.37 17.82 -2.20
CA ILE A 402 13.99 17.31 -2.18
C ILE A 402 13.61 16.78 -3.57
N ARG A 403 13.80 17.61 -4.61
CA ARG A 403 13.44 17.28 -5.99
C ARG A 403 14.15 16.03 -6.50
N TRP A 404 15.45 15.91 -6.22
CA TRP A 404 16.24 14.74 -6.59
C TRP A 404 15.78 13.49 -5.83
N TRP A 405 15.66 13.58 -4.51
CA TRP A 405 15.38 12.44 -3.64
C TRP A 405 13.99 11.84 -3.83
N GLY A 406 12.94 12.65 -4.04
CA GLY A 406 11.62 12.08 -4.38
C GLY A 406 11.44 11.74 -5.85
N GLY A 407 12.45 11.96 -6.69
CA GLY A 407 12.42 11.62 -8.10
C GLY A 407 11.34 12.36 -8.89
N TRP A 408 11.24 13.67 -8.70
CA TRP A 408 10.36 14.54 -9.47
C TRP A 408 10.93 14.81 -10.86
N ALA A 409 10.07 14.86 -11.88
CA ALA A 409 10.51 14.98 -13.27
C ALA A 409 11.09 16.39 -13.59
N ILE A 410 12.02 16.45 -14.54
CA ILE A 410 12.48 17.72 -15.12
C ILE A 410 11.35 18.23 -16.03
N GLY A 411 10.54 19.17 -15.52
CA GLY A 411 9.35 19.70 -16.22
C GLY A 411 8.04 19.58 -15.44
N GLU A 412 8.00 18.80 -14.33
CA GLU A 412 6.89 18.96 -13.37
C GLU A 412 6.94 20.37 -12.79
N HIS A 413 5.81 21.09 -12.89
CA HIS A 413 5.73 22.49 -12.50
C HIS A 413 6.11 22.65 -11.03
N VAL A 414 6.95 23.64 -10.70
CA VAL A 414 7.41 23.92 -9.34
C VAL A 414 6.21 24.06 -8.40
N ASP A 415 5.11 24.67 -8.86
CA ASP A 415 3.86 24.78 -8.10
C ASP A 415 3.28 23.42 -7.66
N THR A 416 3.49 22.34 -8.41
CA THR A 416 2.98 21.02 -8.01
C THR A 416 3.80 20.47 -6.84
N LEU A 417 5.12 20.65 -6.87
CA LEU A 417 6.00 20.30 -5.76
C LEU A 417 5.76 21.21 -4.55
N MET A 418 5.62 22.51 -4.78
CA MET A 418 5.32 23.48 -3.73
C MET A 418 3.96 23.22 -3.11
N LYS A 419 2.90 22.95 -3.86
CA LYS A 419 1.61 22.48 -3.30
C LYS A 419 1.77 21.21 -2.48
N TYR A 420 2.57 20.26 -2.95
CA TYR A 420 2.83 19.01 -2.21
C TYR A 420 3.49 19.25 -0.85
N LEU A 421 4.46 20.17 -0.80
CA LEU A 421 5.24 20.53 0.40
C LEU A 421 4.50 21.53 1.31
N VAL A 422 3.85 22.54 0.73
CA VAL A 422 3.44 23.82 1.34
C VAL A 422 1.91 24.01 1.37
N ASP A 423 1.06 23.15 0.77
CA ASP A 423 -0.42 23.34 0.85
C ASP A 423 -0.98 23.31 2.29
N SER A 424 -0.20 22.91 3.30
CA SER A 424 -0.59 23.08 4.72
C SER A 424 -0.05 24.35 5.38
N LEU A 425 0.76 25.16 4.70
CA LEU A 425 1.36 26.41 5.20
C LEU A 425 0.51 27.65 4.94
N GLN A 426 -0.42 27.65 3.97
CA GLN A 426 -1.31 28.81 3.77
C GLN A 426 -2.10 29.20 5.03
N SER A 427 -2.36 28.24 5.93
CA SER A 427 -2.97 28.51 7.25
C SER A 427 -1.98 29.01 8.32
N TYR A 428 -0.68 28.87 8.11
CA TYR A 428 0.38 29.38 8.99
C TYR A 428 0.90 30.76 8.52
N GLU A 429 0.98 30.98 7.20
CA GLU A 429 1.36 32.26 6.60
C GLU A 429 0.25 33.32 6.71
N SER A 430 -1.01 32.93 6.94
CA SER A 430 -2.11 33.87 7.14
C SER A 430 -2.04 34.65 8.46
N GLY A 431 -1.09 34.33 9.34
CA GLY A 431 -0.83 35.06 10.58
C GLY A 431 0.32 36.07 10.43
N HIS A 432 0.05 37.24 9.85
CA HIS A 432 1.01 38.37 9.86
C HIS A 432 0.89 39.24 11.11
N SER A 433 0.16 38.78 12.14
CA SER A 433 -0.09 39.55 13.37
C SER A 433 1.18 39.96 14.11
N ASP A 434 2.27 39.24 13.89
CA ASP A 434 3.58 39.43 14.53
C ASP A 434 4.62 40.05 13.57
N ALA A 435 4.19 40.58 12.41
CA ALA A 435 5.09 41.18 11.42
C ALA A 435 5.80 42.46 11.92
N LEU A 436 5.27 43.07 12.98
CA LEU A 436 5.85 44.22 13.67
C LEU A 436 6.64 43.84 14.93
N HIS A 437 6.95 42.54 15.13
CA HIS A 437 7.76 42.12 16.25
C HIS A 437 9.12 42.85 16.22
N PRO A 438 9.59 43.45 17.34
CA PRO A 438 10.81 44.27 17.36
C PRO A 438 12.08 43.52 16.91
N LEU A 439 12.02 42.20 16.96
CA LEU A 439 13.04 41.30 16.43
C LEU A 439 12.47 40.64 15.17
N PRO A 440 12.93 41.03 13.97
CA PRO A 440 12.51 40.41 12.73
C PRO A 440 12.94 38.95 12.74
N LYS A 441 12.04 38.05 12.30
CA LYS A 441 12.40 36.63 12.12
C LYS A 441 13.34 36.43 10.92
N GLU A 442 13.60 37.46 10.12
CA GLU A 442 14.46 37.43 8.93
C GLU A 442 14.13 36.25 7.98
N ALA A 443 12.82 35.93 7.84
CA ALA A 443 12.34 34.81 7.03
C ALA A 443 12.63 34.98 5.53
N GLU A 444 12.99 36.19 5.10
CA GLU A 444 13.42 36.54 3.75
C GLU A 444 14.88 36.17 3.45
N ARG A 445 15.72 35.97 4.48
CA ARG A 445 17.16 35.69 4.32
C ARG A 445 17.51 34.21 4.42
N SER A 446 16.72 33.43 5.18
CA SER A 446 16.82 31.97 5.21
C SER A 446 15.43 31.37 5.35
N PHE A 447 15.29 30.09 4.99
CA PHE A 447 14.02 29.38 5.13
C PHE A 447 13.49 29.48 6.57
N MET A 448 12.32 30.10 6.74
CA MET A 448 11.67 30.37 8.05
C MET A 448 12.51 31.17 9.05
N GLY A 449 13.58 31.86 8.60
CA GLY A 449 14.42 32.64 9.50
C GLY A 449 15.42 31.81 10.31
N ASP A 450 15.59 30.53 9.99
CA ASP A 450 16.46 29.58 10.72
C ASP A 450 17.86 30.11 11.08
N HIS A 451 18.50 30.91 10.23
CA HIS A 451 19.81 31.49 10.51
C HIS A 451 19.81 32.39 11.76
N VAL A 452 18.66 32.93 12.17
CA VAL A 452 18.49 33.72 13.39
C VAL A 452 18.67 32.86 14.65
N LEU A 453 18.42 31.56 14.57
CA LEU A 453 18.55 30.64 15.71
C LEU A 453 19.96 30.05 15.85
N GLU A 454 20.78 30.10 14.81
CA GLU A 454 22.17 29.66 14.83
C GLU A 454 23.17 30.82 14.97
N LYS A 455 22.73 32.07 14.76
CA LYS A 455 23.60 33.25 14.92
C LYS A 455 23.86 33.56 16.41
N PRO A 456 25.03 34.13 16.75
CA PRO A 456 25.26 34.70 18.07
C PRO A 456 24.21 35.76 18.42
N VAL A 457 23.86 35.85 19.71
CA VAL A 457 22.89 36.85 20.22
C VAL A 457 23.29 38.26 19.79
N THR A 458 22.37 38.94 19.13
CA THR A 458 22.53 40.32 18.68
C THR A 458 22.32 41.31 19.81
N THR A 459 22.87 42.52 19.66
CA THR A 459 22.70 43.60 20.65
C THR A 459 21.23 43.98 20.84
N ALA A 460 20.38 43.85 19.81
CA ALA A 460 18.94 44.11 19.91
C ALA A 460 18.22 43.04 20.75
N GLU A 461 18.53 41.75 20.51
CA GLU A 461 18.01 40.64 21.30
C GLU A 461 18.42 40.76 22.77
N PHE A 462 19.68 41.12 23.02
CA PHE A 462 20.17 41.36 24.37
C PHE A 462 19.49 42.55 25.05
N ARG A 463 19.22 43.64 24.34
CA ARG A 463 18.49 44.81 24.89
C ARG A 463 17.07 44.47 25.28
N VAL A 464 16.34 43.75 24.42
CA VAL A 464 14.97 43.28 24.72
C VAL A 464 14.96 42.33 25.92
N PHE A 465 15.92 41.40 25.98
CA PHE A 465 16.11 40.53 27.14
C PHE A 465 16.42 41.32 28.42
N ALA A 466 17.38 42.24 28.36
CA ALA A 466 17.78 43.06 29.51
C ALA A 466 16.62 43.92 30.00
N GLU A 467 15.84 44.53 29.10
CA GLU A 467 14.67 45.32 29.44
C GLU A 467 13.59 44.46 30.10
N ALA A 468 13.31 43.25 29.60
CA ALA A 468 12.38 42.30 30.21
C ALA A 468 12.82 41.81 31.61
N VAL A 469 14.13 41.69 31.83
CA VAL A 469 14.71 41.32 33.13
C VAL A 469 14.66 42.50 34.11
N LEU A 470 14.92 43.73 33.64
CA LEU A 470 14.98 44.95 34.47
C LEU A 470 13.60 45.52 34.80
N THR A 471 12.59 45.27 33.95
CA THR A 471 11.20 45.69 34.17
C THR A 471 10.39 44.66 34.96
N ARG A 472 10.95 43.49 35.23
CA ARG A 472 10.32 42.47 36.07
C ARG A 472 10.22 43.02 37.50
N PRO A 473 9.01 43.23 38.05
CA PRO A 473 8.89 43.68 39.44
C PRO A 473 9.56 42.63 40.33
N ALA A 474 10.39 43.10 41.27
CA ALA A 474 10.95 42.26 42.32
C ALA A 474 9.81 41.45 42.95
N PRO A 475 9.99 40.15 43.25
CA PRO A 475 8.97 39.44 44.01
C PRO A 475 8.68 40.28 45.25
N ALA A 476 7.42 40.67 45.40
CA ALA A 476 6.96 41.41 46.57
C ALA A 476 7.52 40.68 47.78
N LYS A 477 8.31 41.40 48.60
CA LYS A 477 8.72 40.90 49.91
C LYS A 477 7.45 40.39 50.57
N MET A 478 7.37 39.07 50.75
CA MET A 478 6.33 38.47 51.56
C MET A 478 6.63 38.94 52.98
N GLU A 479 6.00 40.05 53.38
CA GLU A 479 5.96 40.49 54.77
C GLU A 479 5.23 39.41 55.55
N CYS A 480 6.02 38.46 56.04
CA CYS A 480 5.59 37.44 56.97
C CYS A 480 5.44 38.11 58.34
N THR A 481 4.30 38.77 58.57
CA THR A 481 3.86 39.09 59.93
C THR A 481 3.49 37.80 60.64
N CYS A 482 4.47 37.20 61.32
CA CYS A 482 4.22 36.25 62.40
C CYS A 482 4.25 37.02 63.73
N PRO A 483 3.23 36.91 64.59
CA PRO A 483 3.28 37.46 65.94
C PRO A 483 4.34 36.74 66.76
N MET A 484 5.16 37.52 67.46
CA MET A 484 6.12 37.05 68.47
C MET A 484 5.42 36.18 69.53
N PRO A 485 6.11 35.14 70.03
CA PRO A 485 6.32 35.09 71.47
C PRO A 485 7.81 35.11 71.80
N VAL A 486 8.13 36.02 72.70
CA VAL A 486 9.37 36.14 73.45
C VAL A 486 9.73 34.80 74.11
N HIS A 487 10.95 34.30 73.90
CA HIS A 487 11.82 33.89 75.00
C HIS A 487 13.28 33.76 74.51
N ALA A 488 14.17 34.29 75.36
CA ALA A 488 15.59 34.51 75.14
C ALA A 488 16.44 33.25 75.34
N ALA A 489 17.55 33.14 74.60
CA ALA A 489 18.94 33.09 75.12
C ALA A 489 19.90 32.45 74.10
N SER A 490 20.80 33.29 73.58
CA SER A 490 22.26 33.15 73.37
C SER A 490 22.98 31.83 72.95
N PRO A 491 24.18 31.95 72.35
CA PRO A 491 24.61 31.13 71.20
C PRO A 491 25.89 30.30 71.46
N SER A 492 26.16 29.32 70.58
CA SER A 492 27.51 28.83 70.18
C SER A 492 27.34 27.67 69.17
N SER A 493 27.80 27.76 67.93
CA SER A 493 29.16 27.47 67.41
C SER A 493 29.45 25.98 67.18
N PHE A 494 30.11 25.69 66.04
CA PHE A 494 31.05 24.59 65.76
C PHE A 494 30.61 23.28 65.03
N VAL A 495 31.17 23.15 63.81
CA VAL A 495 31.83 22.05 63.07
C VAL A 495 31.21 20.63 62.88
N ASN A 496 31.36 20.20 61.61
CA ASN A 496 31.84 18.91 61.06
C ASN A 496 31.03 17.60 61.15
N LEU A 497 30.84 17.04 59.93
CA LEU A 497 31.14 15.69 59.43
C LEU A 497 31.12 14.49 60.42
N GLY A 498 30.26 13.51 60.11
CA GLY A 498 30.42 12.14 60.62
C GLY A 498 29.23 11.20 60.36
N VAL A 499 29.35 10.41 59.28
CA VAL A 499 28.83 9.06 58.97
C VAL A 499 27.95 8.34 60.02
N VAL A 500 26.88 7.65 59.60
CA VAL A 500 26.56 6.20 59.82
C VAL A 500 25.12 5.86 59.39
N LEU A 501 24.99 4.75 58.66
CA LEU A 501 23.76 4.04 58.23
C LEU A 501 23.12 3.30 59.43
N PRO A 502 21.79 3.07 59.51
CA PRO A 502 21.27 1.75 59.12
C PRO A 502 19.82 1.73 58.57
N THR A 503 19.49 0.66 57.84
CA THR A 503 18.15 0.09 57.54
C THR A 503 17.29 -0.09 58.81
N PRO A 504 15.93 -0.18 58.79
CA PRO A 504 15.20 -1.33 58.20
C PRO A 504 13.72 -1.12 57.73
N ALA A 505 13.25 -2.13 56.98
CA ALA A 505 11.94 -2.83 57.01
C ALA A 505 10.55 -2.14 56.80
N SER A 506 9.83 -2.79 55.88
CA SER A 506 8.38 -2.92 55.64
C SER A 506 7.40 -2.72 56.81
N GLN A 507 6.19 -2.21 56.52
CA GLN A 507 4.92 -2.96 56.69
C GLN A 507 3.70 -2.24 56.11
N ASN A 508 2.79 -3.09 55.61
CA ASN A 508 1.47 -2.81 55.05
C ASN A 508 0.47 -2.30 56.11
N PHE A 509 -0.56 -1.56 55.67
CA PHE A 509 -1.87 -1.61 56.31
C PHE A 509 -3.01 -1.68 55.28
N THR A 510 -3.73 -2.79 55.39
CA THR A 510 -5.06 -3.12 54.84
C THR A 510 -6.17 -2.26 55.42
N TYR A 511 -7.20 -1.97 54.62
CA TYR A 511 -8.56 -1.71 55.11
C TYR A 511 -9.57 -2.62 54.41
N ALA A 512 -10.59 -3.01 55.18
CA ALA A 512 -11.43 -4.17 55.00
C ALA A 512 -12.78 -3.91 54.30
N THR A 513 -13.20 -4.97 53.61
CA THR A 513 -14.52 -5.54 53.29
C THR A 513 -15.80 -4.91 53.85
N SER A 514 -16.86 -4.77 53.02
CA SER A 514 -18.22 -5.24 53.35
C SER A 514 -19.17 -5.42 52.14
N HIS A 515 -19.81 -6.59 52.11
CA HIS A 515 -21.16 -6.99 51.63
C HIS A 515 -21.58 -7.08 50.15
N SER A 516 -21.90 -8.33 49.78
CA SER A 516 -22.67 -8.81 48.62
C SER A 516 -24.15 -8.45 48.66
N LEU A 517 -24.73 -8.17 47.49
CA LEU A 517 -26.10 -8.57 47.14
C LEU A 517 -26.12 -9.13 45.72
N THR A 518 -26.76 -10.29 45.61
CA THR A 518 -26.98 -11.13 44.43
C THR A 518 -27.96 -10.50 43.44
N GLY A 519 -27.57 -10.42 42.17
CA GLY A 519 -28.45 -10.16 41.04
C GLY A 519 -28.04 -11.01 39.85
N MET A 520 -28.85 -12.02 39.50
CA MET A 520 -28.64 -12.88 38.34
C MET A 520 -28.84 -12.08 37.05
N SER A 521 -27.85 -12.10 36.16
CA SER A 521 -27.94 -11.63 34.79
C SER A 521 -26.97 -12.44 33.91
N PRO A 522 -27.30 -12.61 32.62
CA PRO A 522 -26.96 -13.81 31.86
C PRO A 522 -25.47 -13.82 31.47
N THR A 523 -24.86 -14.99 31.63
CA THR A 523 -23.46 -15.24 31.29
C THR A 523 -23.16 -14.90 29.82
N PRO A 524 -22.21 -14.00 29.54
CA PRO A 524 -21.64 -13.86 28.21
C PRO A 524 -20.98 -15.18 27.82
N ARG A 525 -21.35 -15.76 26.68
CA ARG A 525 -20.65 -16.91 26.10
C ARG A 525 -19.16 -16.58 25.99
N GLU A 526 -18.34 -17.34 26.72
CA GLU A 526 -16.90 -17.31 26.56
C GLU A 526 -16.52 -17.49 25.07
N PRO A 527 -15.58 -16.69 24.55
CA PRO A 527 -15.01 -16.93 23.24
C PRO A 527 -14.34 -18.31 23.27
N ARG A 528 -14.73 -19.20 22.37
CA ARG A 528 -14.04 -20.49 22.19
C ARG A 528 -12.55 -20.25 22.02
N SER A 529 -11.76 -20.72 23.00
CA SER A 529 -10.31 -20.83 22.94
C SER A 529 -9.89 -21.45 21.60
N SER A 530 -9.28 -20.63 20.74
CA SER A 530 -8.59 -21.11 19.55
C SER A 530 -7.34 -21.85 20.02
N ARG A 531 -7.30 -23.17 19.82
CA ARG A 531 -6.10 -23.99 20.01
C ARG A 531 -4.87 -23.26 19.44
N PRO A 532 -3.76 -23.14 20.19
CA PRO A 532 -2.52 -22.57 19.67
C PRO A 532 -2.10 -23.31 18.40
N GLN A 533 -2.04 -22.62 17.26
CA GLN A 533 -1.47 -23.17 16.03
C GLN A 533 0.06 -23.15 16.16
N ALA A 534 0.79 -24.15 15.65
CA ALA A 534 2.27 -24.15 15.71
C ALA A 534 2.89 -23.32 14.56
N PRO A 535 4.14 -22.80 14.69
CA PRO A 535 4.74 -21.87 13.72
C PRO A 535 4.86 -22.52 12.35
N PRO A 536 4.81 -21.78 11.23
CA PRO A 536 5.20 -22.36 9.94
C PRO A 536 6.64 -22.85 10.08
N ILE A 537 6.95 -24.02 9.53
CA ILE A 537 8.35 -24.48 9.51
C ILE A 537 9.12 -23.55 8.58
N PRO A 538 10.26 -22.97 9.01
CA PRO A 538 11.06 -22.11 8.16
C PRO A 538 11.37 -22.76 6.81
N GLY A 539 11.17 -22.00 5.72
CA GLY A 539 11.41 -22.47 4.35
C GLY A 539 10.37 -23.46 3.78
N VAL A 540 9.38 -23.91 4.57
CA VAL A 540 8.39 -24.89 4.10
C VAL A 540 7.14 -24.21 3.57
N VAL A 541 7.09 -24.01 2.24
CA VAL A 541 5.98 -23.36 1.55
C VAL A 541 5.56 -24.15 0.32
N ILE A 542 4.24 -24.27 0.08
CA ILE A 542 3.70 -24.80 -1.17
C ILE A 542 3.18 -23.62 -2.02
N PRO A 543 3.83 -23.27 -3.14
CA PRO A 543 3.41 -22.21 -4.03
C PRO A 543 2.00 -22.41 -4.59
N ASP A 544 1.34 -21.30 -4.94
CA ASP A 544 0.03 -21.34 -5.58
C ASP A 544 0.12 -21.77 -7.05
N ILE A 545 -0.91 -22.50 -7.49
CA ILE A 545 -0.95 -23.12 -8.82
C ILE A 545 -1.49 -22.16 -9.90
N GLY A 546 -2.16 -21.06 -9.53
CA GLY A 546 -2.73 -20.08 -10.47
C GLY A 546 -4.18 -20.40 -10.93
N LYS A 547 -4.67 -19.67 -11.95
CA LYS A 547 -6.01 -19.85 -12.57
C LYS A 547 -5.90 -19.90 -14.10
N GLY A 548 -6.62 -20.83 -14.75
CA GLY A 548 -6.54 -21.07 -16.20
C GLY A 548 -6.49 -22.56 -16.59
N PRO A 549 -6.68 -22.87 -17.89
CA PRO A 549 -6.65 -24.24 -18.41
C PRO A 549 -5.26 -24.88 -18.31
N GLY A 550 -5.19 -26.20 -18.13
CA GLY A 550 -3.94 -26.96 -18.04
C GLY A 550 -3.13 -26.78 -16.74
N ILE A 551 -3.62 -26.02 -15.75
CA ILE A 551 -2.88 -25.72 -14.51
C ILE A 551 -2.68 -26.93 -13.60
N TRP A 552 -3.51 -27.96 -13.73
CA TRP A 552 -3.36 -29.22 -13.00
C TRP A 552 -1.98 -29.86 -13.22
N ARG A 553 -1.35 -29.64 -14.39
CA ARG A 553 0.02 -30.08 -14.70
C ARG A 553 1.05 -29.52 -13.73
N LYS A 554 0.88 -28.27 -13.30
CA LYS A 554 1.75 -27.66 -12.30
C LYS A 554 1.56 -28.32 -10.92
N ALA A 555 0.36 -28.83 -10.61
CA ALA A 555 0.15 -29.62 -9.39
C ALA A 555 0.88 -30.97 -9.44
N VAL A 556 0.89 -31.65 -10.60
CA VAL A 556 1.66 -32.88 -10.84
C VAL A 556 3.17 -32.59 -10.73
N LYS A 557 3.65 -31.54 -11.40
CA LYS A 557 5.05 -31.11 -11.34
C LYS A 557 5.52 -30.83 -9.90
N GLN A 558 4.73 -30.09 -9.11
CA GLN A 558 5.03 -29.83 -7.70
C GLN A 558 5.11 -31.14 -6.89
N TRP A 559 4.29 -32.14 -7.22
CA TRP A 559 4.29 -33.42 -6.52
C TRP A 559 5.52 -34.28 -6.81
N GLU A 560 5.88 -34.40 -8.10
CA GLU A 560 6.89 -35.37 -8.56
C GLU A 560 8.31 -34.83 -8.64
N VAL A 561 8.45 -33.59 -9.12
CA VAL A 561 9.75 -32.94 -9.40
C VAL A 561 10.02 -31.80 -8.42
N GLY A 562 8.96 -31.22 -7.87
CA GLY A 562 9.05 -29.95 -7.14
C GLY A 562 9.27 -28.76 -8.08
N GLU A 563 9.70 -27.64 -7.50
CA GLU A 563 10.13 -26.44 -8.21
C GLU A 563 11.45 -25.95 -7.57
N PRO A 564 12.60 -26.54 -7.93
CA PRO A 564 13.89 -26.25 -7.28
C PRO A 564 14.29 -24.77 -7.32
N LEU A 565 13.96 -24.07 -8.42
CA LEU A 565 14.18 -22.62 -8.57
C LEU A 565 13.33 -21.76 -7.61
N GLN A 566 12.30 -22.34 -6.99
CA GLN A 566 11.50 -21.71 -5.94
C GLN A 566 11.76 -22.36 -4.57
N GLY A 567 12.83 -23.16 -4.44
CA GLY A 567 13.18 -23.89 -3.22
C GLY A 567 12.24 -25.05 -2.88
N LEU A 568 11.34 -25.45 -3.78
CA LEU A 568 10.36 -26.50 -3.53
C LEU A 568 10.91 -27.87 -3.90
N GLN A 569 11.13 -28.72 -2.90
CA GLN A 569 11.42 -30.14 -3.09
C GLN A 569 10.16 -30.92 -3.51
N PRO A 570 10.28 -32.08 -4.20
CA PRO A 570 9.13 -32.90 -4.56
C PRO A 570 8.23 -33.17 -3.35
N LEU A 571 6.94 -32.83 -3.46
CA LEU A 571 6.02 -33.00 -2.33
C LEU A 571 5.87 -34.47 -1.92
N ARG A 572 6.05 -35.43 -2.83
CA ARG A 572 5.98 -36.86 -2.50
C ARG A 572 7.02 -37.29 -1.46
N ASP A 573 8.15 -36.58 -1.41
CA ASP A 573 9.30 -36.86 -0.56
C ASP A 573 9.31 -36.00 0.73
N TRP A 574 8.26 -35.18 0.96
CA TRP A 574 8.18 -34.33 2.15
C TRP A 574 8.02 -35.15 3.45
N PRO A 575 8.72 -34.77 4.54
CA PRO A 575 8.50 -35.33 5.86
C PRO A 575 7.06 -35.17 6.34
N LYS A 576 6.52 -36.18 7.05
CA LYS A 576 5.12 -36.23 7.46
C LYS A 576 4.73 -35.06 8.37
N GLU A 577 5.65 -34.64 9.23
CA GLU A 577 5.55 -33.51 10.14
C GLU A 577 5.34 -32.16 9.42
N TRP A 578 5.74 -32.04 8.15
CA TRP A 578 5.62 -30.79 7.39
C TRP A 578 4.21 -30.51 6.89
N TYR A 579 3.31 -31.50 6.87
CA TYR A 579 1.94 -31.35 6.34
C TYR A 579 0.86 -31.99 7.22
N THR A 580 1.25 -32.59 8.35
CA THR A 580 0.33 -33.15 9.35
C THR A 580 0.40 -32.40 10.68
N GLY A 581 -0.34 -32.86 11.70
CA GLY A 581 -0.36 -32.22 13.02
C GLY A 581 -0.71 -30.73 12.97
N SER A 582 0.15 -29.91 13.54
CA SER A 582 0.01 -28.47 13.59
C SER A 582 0.25 -27.74 12.26
N GLN A 583 0.94 -28.36 11.30
CA GLN A 583 1.15 -27.82 9.95
C GLN A 583 -0.04 -28.06 9.01
N ARG A 584 -1.03 -28.85 9.44
CA ARG A 584 -2.19 -29.22 8.61
C ARG A 584 -2.94 -28.00 8.04
N THR A 585 -3.06 -26.93 8.81
CA THR A 585 -3.75 -25.67 8.40
C THR A 585 -2.90 -24.79 7.49
N LYS A 586 -1.59 -25.04 7.40
CA LYS A 586 -0.62 -24.22 6.67
C LYS A 586 -0.31 -24.81 5.29
N THR A 587 0.19 -26.03 5.28
CA THR A 587 0.66 -26.75 4.09
C THR A 587 -0.22 -27.96 3.77
N GLY A 588 -0.84 -28.56 4.80
CA GLY A 588 -1.56 -29.83 4.67
C GLY A 588 -2.71 -29.84 3.67
N SER A 589 -3.47 -28.75 3.54
CA SER A 589 -4.53 -28.66 2.53
C SER A 589 -3.95 -28.69 1.11
N LYS A 590 -2.95 -27.85 0.83
CA LYS A 590 -2.30 -27.78 -0.49
C LYS A 590 -1.59 -29.10 -0.83
N TYR A 591 -0.88 -29.68 0.13
CA TYR A 591 -0.23 -30.99 -0.01
C TYR A 591 -1.21 -32.08 -0.47
N ASN A 592 -2.33 -32.24 0.24
CA ASN A 592 -3.31 -33.28 -0.09
C ASN A 592 -3.99 -33.07 -1.43
N GLN A 593 -4.20 -31.81 -1.84
CA GLN A 593 -4.72 -31.51 -3.17
C GLN A 593 -3.73 -31.93 -4.27
N ARG A 594 -2.43 -31.70 -4.08
CA ARG A 594 -1.37 -31.99 -5.06
C ARG A 594 -1.19 -33.50 -5.17
N LYS A 595 -1.16 -34.18 -4.02
CA LYS A 595 -1.18 -35.64 -3.90
C LYS A 595 -2.33 -36.27 -4.68
N LEU A 596 -3.56 -35.79 -4.46
CA LEU A 596 -4.74 -36.38 -5.11
C LEU A 596 -4.68 -36.25 -6.64
N ILE A 597 -4.31 -35.09 -7.16
CA ILE A 597 -4.24 -34.86 -8.61
C ILE A 597 -3.11 -35.71 -9.22
N ALA A 598 -1.93 -35.70 -8.60
CA ALA A 598 -0.78 -36.41 -9.13
C ALA A 598 -0.95 -37.93 -9.11
N LEU A 599 -1.48 -38.50 -8.02
CA LEU A 599 -1.75 -39.94 -7.97
C LEU A 599 -2.81 -40.37 -8.97
N GLU A 600 -3.85 -39.55 -9.19
CA GLU A 600 -4.84 -39.87 -10.22
C GLU A 600 -4.22 -39.77 -11.62
N TYR A 601 -3.38 -38.78 -11.88
CA TYR A 601 -2.68 -38.65 -13.16
C TYR A 601 -1.71 -39.83 -13.43
N GLN A 602 -0.91 -40.23 -12.44
CA GLN A 602 0.01 -41.37 -12.55
C GLN A 602 -0.70 -42.68 -12.91
N ARG A 603 -1.95 -42.87 -12.46
CA ARG A 603 -2.77 -44.02 -12.84
C ARG A 603 -2.99 -44.11 -14.35
N TYR A 604 -3.13 -42.99 -15.04
CA TYR A 604 -3.30 -42.93 -16.50
C TYR A 604 -1.96 -42.93 -17.25
N GLU A 605 -0.90 -42.37 -16.65
CA GLU A 605 0.45 -42.44 -17.21
C GLU A 605 0.96 -43.89 -17.31
N GLN A 606 0.71 -44.72 -16.29
CA GLN A 606 1.02 -46.16 -16.29
C GLN A 606 0.25 -46.96 -17.36
N LEU A 607 -0.82 -46.39 -17.92
CA LEU A 607 -1.61 -46.97 -19.01
C LEU A 607 -1.18 -46.44 -20.39
N GLY A 608 -0.07 -45.69 -20.48
CA GLY A 608 0.54 -45.26 -21.75
C GLY A 608 -0.07 -44.00 -22.36
N ALA A 609 -0.80 -43.20 -21.58
CA ALA A 609 -1.57 -42.08 -22.08
C ALA A 609 -1.19 -40.75 -21.43
N VAL A 610 -0.61 -39.84 -22.22
CA VAL A 610 0.24 -38.76 -21.67
C VAL A 610 -0.56 -37.53 -21.22
N ASP A 611 -1.68 -37.14 -21.82
CA ASP A 611 -2.48 -35.99 -21.35
C ASP A 611 -3.90 -35.97 -21.90
N ALA A 612 -4.06 -36.32 -23.17
CA ALA A 612 -5.34 -36.27 -23.87
C ALA A 612 -6.39 -37.16 -23.20
N VAL A 613 -5.98 -38.32 -22.69
CA VAL A 613 -6.85 -39.26 -21.97
C VAL A 613 -7.27 -38.71 -20.61
N PHE A 614 -6.34 -38.11 -19.86
CA PHE A 614 -6.66 -37.49 -18.58
C PHE A 614 -7.65 -36.32 -18.75
N ILE A 615 -7.51 -35.53 -19.82
CA ILE A 615 -8.43 -34.44 -20.15
C ILE A 615 -9.77 -34.96 -20.66
N ALA A 616 -9.79 -36.06 -21.42
CA ALA A 616 -11.02 -36.68 -21.89
C ALA A 616 -11.85 -37.23 -20.72
N GLU A 617 -11.19 -37.84 -19.73
CA GLU A 617 -11.83 -38.38 -18.53
C GLU A 617 -12.24 -37.26 -17.54
N TYR A 618 -11.42 -36.21 -17.42
CA TYR A 618 -11.70 -35.05 -16.58
C TYR A 618 -11.71 -33.75 -17.40
N PRO A 619 -12.79 -33.46 -18.14
CA PRO A 619 -12.93 -32.18 -18.85
C PRO A 619 -12.78 -30.96 -17.93
N GLU A 620 -13.19 -31.10 -16.65
CA GLU A 620 -13.09 -30.06 -15.63
C GLU A 620 -11.65 -29.67 -15.28
N ALA A 621 -10.66 -30.48 -15.68
CA ALA A 621 -9.24 -30.16 -15.55
C ALA A 621 -8.87 -28.85 -16.27
N ASN A 622 -9.59 -28.50 -17.34
CA ASN A 622 -9.41 -27.24 -18.07
C ASN A 622 -10.20 -26.06 -17.50
N GLU A 623 -11.10 -26.29 -16.56
CA GLU A 623 -11.90 -25.23 -15.94
C GLU A 623 -11.24 -24.70 -14.66
N SER A 624 -10.97 -25.58 -13.70
CA SER A 624 -10.25 -25.21 -12.46
C SER A 624 -9.80 -26.43 -11.66
N VAL A 625 -8.71 -26.26 -10.90
CA VAL A 625 -8.21 -27.25 -9.93
C VAL A 625 -9.29 -27.66 -8.91
N GLY A 626 -10.16 -26.73 -8.50
CA GLY A 626 -11.23 -27.01 -7.55
C GLY A 626 -12.32 -27.94 -8.10
N LYS A 627 -12.70 -27.76 -9.37
CA LYS A 627 -13.66 -28.64 -10.06
C LYS A 627 -13.05 -30.01 -10.35
N LEU A 628 -11.81 -30.05 -10.81
CA LEU A 628 -11.06 -31.30 -11.00
C LEU A 628 -11.00 -32.13 -9.70
N LEU A 629 -10.64 -31.52 -8.57
CA LEU A 629 -10.61 -32.22 -7.28
C LEU A 629 -11.98 -32.76 -6.87
N SER A 630 -13.06 -32.07 -7.24
CA SER A 630 -14.42 -32.53 -6.97
C SER A 630 -14.78 -33.74 -7.84
N ALA A 631 -14.41 -33.72 -9.12
CA ALA A 631 -14.60 -34.82 -10.05
C ALA A 631 -13.81 -36.08 -9.62
N ILE A 632 -12.52 -35.95 -9.30
CA ILE A 632 -11.67 -37.04 -8.80
C ILE A 632 -12.26 -37.66 -7.52
N ARG A 633 -12.77 -36.84 -6.59
CA ARG A 633 -13.40 -37.34 -5.35
C ARG A 633 -14.72 -38.07 -5.61
N LYS A 634 -15.51 -37.59 -6.58
CA LYS A 634 -16.77 -38.23 -6.99
C LYS A 634 -16.51 -39.62 -7.58
N GLN A 635 -15.50 -39.74 -8.44
CA GLN A 635 -15.14 -41.01 -9.09
C GLN A 635 -14.49 -42.02 -8.14
N SER A 636 -13.69 -41.55 -7.16
CA SER A 636 -13.06 -42.41 -6.14
C SER A 636 -14.00 -42.82 -4.98
N GLY A 637 -15.31 -42.52 -5.07
CA GLY A 637 -16.31 -42.88 -4.05
C GLY A 637 -16.14 -42.20 -2.69
N LYS A 638 -15.21 -41.24 -2.55
CA LYS A 638 -14.97 -40.52 -1.30
C LYS A 638 -15.98 -39.38 -1.16
N LYS A 639 -17.04 -39.61 -0.37
CA LYS A 639 -18.06 -38.60 -0.06
C LYS A 639 -17.42 -37.27 0.35
N GLY A 640 -17.76 -36.20 -0.37
CA GLY A 640 -17.32 -34.84 -0.06
C GLY A 640 -17.72 -34.43 1.35
N ARG A 641 -16.87 -33.63 2.01
CA ARG A 641 -17.16 -33.09 3.34
C ARG A 641 -18.33 -32.10 3.21
N LYS A 642 -19.50 -32.46 3.73
CA LYS A 642 -20.61 -31.51 3.86
C LYS A 642 -20.16 -30.33 4.73
N SER A 643 -20.38 -29.11 4.24
CA SER A 643 -20.25 -27.87 4.99
C SER A 643 -21.03 -27.99 6.31
N LYS A 644 -20.48 -27.53 7.43
CA LYS A 644 -21.21 -27.44 8.71
C LYS A 644 -22.46 -26.56 8.61
N ASN A 645 -22.53 -25.72 7.58
CA ASN A 645 -23.58 -24.74 7.36
C ASN A 645 -24.42 -25.05 6.11
N GLY A 646 -24.40 -26.29 5.61
CA GLY A 646 -25.11 -26.66 4.38
C GLY A 646 -24.63 -25.92 3.11
N THR A 647 -25.25 -26.26 1.97
CA THR A 647 -25.11 -25.51 0.71
C THR A 647 -25.80 -24.14 0.80
N PRO A 648 -25.46 -23.17 -0.08
CA PRO A 648 -26.16 -21.89 -0.12
C PRO A 648 -27.67 -22.04 -0.31
N GLU A 649 -28.15 -23.05 -1.05
CA GLU A 649 -29.57 -23.36 -1.17
C GLU A 649 -30.16 -23.84 0.17
N GLU A 650 -29.50 -24.75 0.88
CA GLU A 650 -29.95 -25.25 2.19
C GLU A 650 -30.04 -24.14 3.24
N ARG A 651 -29.21 -23.09 3.16
CA ARG A 651 -29.29 -21.92 4.05
C ARG A 651 -30.52 -21.06 3.79
N ARG A 652 -30.86 -20.85 2.53
CA ARG A 652 -32.07 -20.09 2.13
C ARG A 652 -33.34 -20.81 2.60
N SER A 653 -33.35 -22.14 2.58
CA SER A 653 -34.46 -22.94 3.08
C SER A 653 -34.60 -22.92 4.60
N SER A 654 -33.49 -22.75 5.32
CA SER A 654 -33.51 -22.69 6.80
C SER A 654 -33.93 -21.32 7.35
N GLU A 655 -33.75 -20.24 6.58
CA GLU A 655 -34.19 -18.90 6.97
C GLU A 655 -35.70 -18.71 6.82
N SER A 656 -36.38 -19.46 5.94
CA SER A 656 -37.84 -19.37 5.76
C SER A 656 -38.67 -20.13 6.80
N ASN A 657 -38.05 -20.96 7.65
CA ASN A 657 -38.76 -21.79 8.64
C ASN A 657 -38.67 -21.28 10.08
N ASN A 658 -38.03 -20.15 10.33
CA ASN A 658 -37.80 -19.63 11.69
C ASN A 658 -38.69 -18.43 12.08
N ASP A 659 -39.70 -18.10 11.29
CA ASP A 659 -40.56 -16.93 11.51
C ASP A 659 -41.95 -17.26 12.06
N ASN A 660 -42.09 -18.35 12.81
CA ASN A 660 -43.29 -18.64 13.59
C ASN A 660 -42.91 -18.89 15.06
N GLY A 661 -42.93 -17.81 15.84
CA GLY A 661 -42.91 -17.82 17.30
C GLY A 661 -44.01 -16.91 17.86
N PRO A 662 -44.54 -17.20 19.07
CA PRO A 662 -45.97 -17.06 19.37
C PRO A 662 -46.31 -15.87 20.30
N ASN A 663 -47.54 -15.36 20.21
CA ASN A 663 -48.29 -14.65 21.27
C ASN A 663 -49.65 -14.16 20.71
N SER A 664 -50.74 -14.00 21.46
CA SER A 664 -51.35 -14.73 22.58
C SER A 664 -52.76 -14.13 22.76
N THR A 665 -53.69 -15.02 23.08
CA THR A 665 -54.93 -14.93 23.86
C THR A 665 -55.66 -13.59 24.09
N GLU A 666 -56.96 -13.66 23.78
CA GLU A 666 -58.15 -12.88 24.18
C GLU A 666 -58.12 -12.12 25.53
N ILE A 667 -58.85 -10.99 25.57
CA ILE A 667 -59.77 -10.65 26.69
C ILE A 667 -61.03 -9.95 26.14
N SER A 668 -62.19 -10.58 26.35
CA SER A 668 -63.45 -9.89 26.64
C SER A 668 -63.54 -9.73 28.16
N GLY A 669 -63.89 -8.53 28.65
CA GLY A 669 -64.09 -8.24 30.08
C GLY A 669 -63.34 -7.00 30.55
#